data_AF-A0A149QPM0-F1
#
_entry.id   AF-A0A149QPM0-F1
#
_cell.length_a   1.000
_cell.length_b   1.000
_cell.length_c   1.000
_cell.angle_alpha   90.00
_cell.angle_beta   90.00
_cell.angle_gamma   90.00
#
_symmetry.space_group_name_H-M   'P 1'
#
loop_
_entity.id
_entity.type
_entity.pdbx_description
1 polymer ?
#
loop_
_entity_poly.entity_id
_entity_poly.type
_entity_poly.pdbx_seq_one_letter_code
_entity_poly.pdbx_strand_id
1 'polypeptide(L)'
;MTRHGFKDASAEPAQIAAMFKPFPGARIGMPTGKASGIFVVDIDTKNGPEAVEWMMAHDLQNQTKCVRTQSGGYHLWYQMPTIELRNTASRIVRGVDTRGEGGYVLIPPSDGYYDFNDEDVEELPAWLLGELQRKPEPAPSPVVSSPSPRHNDGGTPYGLEALARECDAIRYAGDGSKHTTLNKAAYSIGGLVASGELEQSLALADLRSALNDIRSACRDFRAAERTLDRSFREGVGRPRDVEHIEAHEEISDEWAPLLQDISRNNLPERNVSALVPKNLQGVDGFLEEFVAYTTRTARRPQPFAALAAGIALVSALAGRKYRTKTDLWTNLYAVSIIDSAGGKDHARRVIKRILAQANLMDYLGGEDIASGTALHTALKIHPAKVFMIDECGDFLRGVLGTKASAHKQQIAQKLKSLYTSSADVMLGTEYADQSEKTGRKREDIHNPIATIYGTSTPAQFWSAVAGASLADGLLGRFLVFIPEENYPDLQDTEVEDIPQSLIERAQQIAHGCRKHDPGNIEAMMLSDTPANPYTVQYSVDAVRVLKKCESQQEVLLKQNEGTYITSLAGRIVENACKLALIQSVSRSPQDPMINEKDMKWGMELSLHCFDAMRQGAERYVSENETQGLRKEILEVIRSADGEMTGRDILRRMGMKISAKERDEVLNTLAEAGYIIAQERRPEGAGRPTRSYRIA
;
A
#
# COMPACT_ATOMS: atom_id res chain seq x y z
N MET A 1 28.83 -15.49 -29.58
CA MET A 1 27.66 -14.61 -29.38
C MET A 1 28.05 -13.17 -29.68
N THR A 2 27.11 -12.37 -30.17
CA THR A 2 27.23 -10.92 -30.35
C THR A 2 27.26 -10.19 -28.99
N ARG A 3 27.73 -8.92 -28.96
CA ARG A 3 27.95 -8.17 -27.71
C ARG A 3 26.65 -7.77 -27.02
N HIS A 4 25.59 -7.52 -27.80
CA HIS A 4 24.28 -7.07 -27.33
C HIS A 4 23.15 -8.05 -27.68
N GLY A 5 23.49 -9.29 -28.06
CA GLY A 5 22.54 -10.34 -28.41
C GLY A 5 21.76 -10.03 -29.69
N PHE A 6 20.44 -10.25 -29.66
CA PHE A 6 19.55 -10.02 -30.82
C PHE A 6 19.49 -8.56 -31.28
N LYS A 7 19.96 -7.60 -30.46
CA LYS A 7 20.02 -6.18 -30.85
C LYS A 7 21.12 -5.88 -31.88
N ASP A 8 22.08 -6.79 -32.04
CA ASP A 8 23.10 -6.73 -33.09
C ASP A 8 22.65 -7.49 -34.36
N ALA A 9 21.36 -7.85 -34.51
CA ALA A 9 20.85 -8.56 -35.68
C ALA A 9 20.98 -7.72 -36.96
N SER A 10 21.19 -8.40 -38.10
CA SER A 10 21.38 -7.78 -39.41
C SER A 10 20.71 -8.61 -40.50
N ALA A 11 20.28 -7.93 -41.57
CA ALA A 11 19.79 -8.55 -42.80
C ALA A 11 20.91 -8.72 -43.85
N GLU A 12 22.09 -8.13 -43.64
CA GLU A 12 23.20 -8.12 -44.60
C GLU A 12 23.93 -9.48 -44.61
N PRO A 13 23.93 -10.24 -45.73
CA PRO A 13 24.49 -11.60 -45.76
C PRO A 13 25.96 -11.68 -45.32
N ALA A 14 26.77 -10.67 -45.65
CA ALA A 14 28.17 -10.60 -45.25
C ALA A 14 28.35 -10.39 -43.73
N GLN A 15 27.45 -9.61 -43.10
CA GLN A 15 27.47 -9.39 -41.65
C GLN A 15 26.99 -10.64 -40.91
N ILE A 16 25.91 -11.26 -41.38
CA ILE A 16 25.40 -12.54 -40.86
C ILE A 16 26.52 -13.61 -40.92
N ALA A 17 27.16 -13.79 -42.08
CA ALA A 17 28.26 -14.75 -42.24
C ALA A 17 29.42 -14.47 -41.26
N ALA A 18 29.77 -13.19 -41.04
CA ALA A 18 30.79 -12.81 -40.07
C ALA A 18 30.38 -13.08 -38.61
N MET A 19 29.11 -12.90 -38.25
CA MET A 19 28.57 -13.19 -36.91
C MET A 19 28.63 -14.67 -36.55
N PHE A 20 28.30 -15.56 -37.50
CA PHE A 20 28.25 -17.00 -37.27
C PHE A 20 29.59 -17.73 -37.49
N LYS A 21 30.52 -17.17 -38.28
CA LYS A 21 31.86 -17.75 -38.54
C LYS A 21 32.64 -18.19 -37.27
N PRO A 22 32.72 -17.39 -36.19
CA PRO A 22 33.38 -17.83 -34.94
C PRO A 22 32.56 -18.78 -34.06
N PHE A 23 31.28 -19.05 -34.39
CA PHE A 23 30.37 -19.86 -33.58
C PHE A 23 29.56 -20.86 -34.46
N PRO A 24 30.22 -21.83 -35.13
CA PRO A 24 29.52 -22.83 -35.92
C PRO A 24 28.53 -23.62 -35.05
N GLY A 25 27.26 -23.68 -35.47
CA GLY A 25 26.17 -24.30 -34.71
C GLY A 25 25.51 -23.39 -33.66
N ALA A 26 25.82 -22.10 -33.60
CA ALA A 26 25.07 -21.15 -32.78
C ALA A 26 23.60 -21.05 -33.23
N ARG A 27 22.69 -20.94 -32.26
CA ARG A 27 21.25 -20.75 -32.52
C ARG A 27 20.98 -19.37 -33.10
N ILE A 28 20.02 -19.30 -34.00
CA ILE A 28 19.65 -18.10 -34.74
C ILE A 28 18.51 -17.41 -34.00
N GLY A 29 18.81 -16.22 -33.46
CA GLY A 29 17.81 -15.35 -32.84
C GLY A 29 17.39 -14.22 -33.79
N MET A 30 16.09 -14.07 -34.00
CA MET A 30 15.50 -13.04 -34.86
C MET A 30 14.67 -12.07 -34.00
N PRO A 31 14.85 -10.74 -34.14
CA PRO A 31 13.99 -9.77 -33.46
C PRO A 31 12.53 -9.87 -33.95
N THR A 32 11.59 -9.52 -33.08
CA THR A 32 10.16 -9.34 -33.42
C THR A 32 9.76 -7.86 -33.37
N GLY A 33 8.62 -7.50 -33.96
CA GLY A 33 8.16 -6.12 -34.11
C GLY A 33 8.69 -5.46 -35.38
N LYS A 34 8.81 -4.12 -35.36
CA LYS A 34 9.12 -3.29 -36.54
C LYS A 34 10.42 -3.65 -37.25
N ALA A 35 11.39 -4.22 -36.55
CA ALA A 35 12.70 -4.61 -37.10
C ALA A 35 12.64 -5.79 -38.09
N SER A 36 11.61 -6.64 -38.00
CA SER A 36 11.40 -7.80 -38.88
C SER A 36 10.05 -7.79 -39.59
N GLY A 37 9.09 -6.98 -39.12
CA GLY A 37 7.71 -7.03 -39.59
C GLY A 37 6.92 -8.21 -39.05
N ILE A 38 7.46 -8.95 -38.05
CA ILE A 38 6.87 -10.20 -37.54
C ILE A 38 6.39 -10.03 -36.09
N PHE A 39 5.18 -10.51 -35.83
CA PHE A 39 4.61 -10.76 -34.50
C PHE A 39 4.51 -12.28 -34.28
N VAL A 40 4.82 -12.76 -33.07
CA VAL A 40 4.74 -14.21 -32.76
C VAL A 40 3.86 -14.45 -31.54
N VAL A 41 2.98 -15.45 -31.62
CA VAL A 41 2.29 -16.04 -30.48
C VAL A 41 3.05 -17.29 -30.05
N ASP A 42 3.46 -17.34 -28.79
CA ASP A 42 4.39 -18.32 -28.23
C ASP A 42 3.62 -19.24 -27.27
N ILE A 43 3.40 -20.49 -27.70
CA ILE A 43 2.59 -21.52 -27.04
C ILE A 43 3.50 -22.40 -26.21
N ASP A 44 3.58 -22.17 -24.90
CA ASP A 44 4.44 -22.93 -23.97
C ASP A 44 3.72 -24.14 -23.36
N THR A 45 4.22 -25.34 -23.69
CA THR A 45 3.74 -26.63 -23.16
C THR A 45 4.20 -26.95 -21.75
N LYS A 46 5.09 -26.16 -21.13
CA LYS A 46 5.60 -26.44 -19.77
C LYS A 46 4.63 -26.08 -18.65
N ASN A 47 3.64 -25.23 -18.92
CA ASN A 47 2.77 -24.65 -17.90
C ASN A 47 1.40 -25.34 -17.76
N GLY A 48 1.14 -26.36 -18.58
CA GLY A 48 -0.11 -27.12 -18.68
C GLY A 48 -0.57 -27.28 -20.14
N PRO A 49 -1.61 -28.09 -20.42
CA PRO A 49 -2.11 -28.31 -21.79
C PRO A 49 -2.92 -27.14 -22.36
N GLU A 50 -3.37 -26.20 -21.53
CA GLU A 50 -4.40 -25.19 -21.86
C GLU A 50 -4.00 -24.32 -23.06
N ALA A 51 -2.71 -24.00 -23.21
CA ALA A 51 -2.20 -23.21 -24.34
C ALA A 51 -2.28 -23.97 -25.68
N VAL A 52 -2.05 -25.29 -25.67
CA VAL A 52 -2.14 -26.15 -26.85
C VAL A 52 -3.59 -26.48 -27.18
N GLU A 53 -4.42 -26.75 -26.17
CA GLU A 53 -5.86 -26.92 -26.33
C GLU A 53 -6.52 -25.67 -26.94
N TRP A 54 -6.13 -24.48 -26.47
CA TRP A 54 -6.57 -23.21 -27.04
C TRP A 54 -6.13 -23.04 -28.49
N MET A 55 -4.87 -23.35 -28.82
CA MET A 55 -4.35 -23.28 -30.19
C MET A 55 -5.13 -24.22 -31.12
N MET A 56 -5.33 -25.47 -30.71
CA MET A 56 -6.06 -26.49 -31.48
C MET A 56 -7.54 -26.17 -31.64
N ALA A 57 -8.19 -25.63 -30.61
CA ALA A 57 -9.61 -25.25 -30.66
C ALA A 57 -9.91 -24.13 -31.68
N HIS A 58 -8.91 -23.31 -32.00
CA HIS A 58 -8.98 -22.26 -33.02
C HIS A 58 -8.26 -22.65 -34.33
N ASP A 59 -7.74 -23.88 -34.43
CA ASP A 59 -6.96 -24.44 -35.54
C ASP A 59 -5.76 -23.58 -36.02
N LEU A 60 -5.18 -22.79 -35.12
CA LEU A 60 -4.20 -21.76 -35.49
C LEU A 60 -2.90 -22.32 -36.06
N GLN A 61 -2.50 -23.53 -35.65
CA GLN A 61 -1.29 -24.19 -36.12
C GLN A 61 -1.29 -24.51 -37.63
N ASN A 62 -2.47 -24.50 -38.27
CA ASN A 62 -2.67 -24.79 -39.68
C ASN A 62 -3.00 -23.52 -40.50
N GLN A 63 -3.14 -22.35 -39.86
CA GLN A 63 -3.61 -21.10 -40.49
C GLN A 63 -2.51 -20.10 -40.84
N THR A 64 -1.26 -20.39 -40.46
CA THR A 64 -0.09 -19.56 -40.75
C THR A 64 1.18 -20.39 -40.55
N LYS A 65 2.36 -19.85 -40.90
CA LYS A 65 3.65 -20.42 -40.55
C LYS A 65 3.75 -20.73 -39.05
N CYS A 66 3.98 -22.01 -38.74
CA CYS A 66 4.03 -22.53 -37.37
C CYS A 66 5.36 -23.26 -37.16
N VAL A 67 6.15 -22.83 -36.18
CA VAL A 67 7.45 -23.44 -35.85
C VAL A 67 7.33 -24.20 -34.53
N ARG A 68 7.69 -25.48 -34.53
CA ARG A 68 7.84 -26.28 -33.29
C ARG A 68 9.05 -25.78 -32.51
N THR A 69 8.93 -25.62 -31.20
CA THR A 69 10.03 -25.16 -30.33
C THR A 69 10.71 -26.31 -29.60
N GLN A 70 11.97 -26.11 -29.18
CA GLN A 70 12.75 -27.16 -28.50
C GLN A 70 12.08 -27.69 -27.22
N SER A 71 11.25 -26.88 -26.57
CA SER A 71 10.49 -27.26 -25.38
C SER A 71 9.24 -28.10 -25.65
N GLY A 72 8.92 -28.39 -26.91
CA GLY A 72 7.69 -29.07 -27.30
C GLY A 72 6.49 -28.11 -27.49
N GLY A 73 6.73 -26.80 -27.51
CA GLY A 73 5.74 -25.76 -27.78
C GLY A 73 5.67 -25.36 -29.26
N TYR A 74 5.01 -24.24 -29.53
CA TYR A 74 4.82 -23.72 -30.89
C TYR A 74 5.01 -22.20 -30.94
N HIS A 75 5.62 -21.69 -32.00
CA HIS A 75 5.57 -20.28 -32.40
C HIS A 75 4.62 -20.16 -33.60
N LEU A 76 3.52 -19.41 -33.45
CA LEU A 76 2.62 -19.03 -34.55
C LEU A 76 3.05 -17.65 -35.05
N TRP A 77 3.36 -17.53 -36.33
CA TRP A 77 3.93 -16.30 -36.90
C TRP A 77 2.85 -15.49 -37.60
N TYR A 78 2.83 -14.19 -37.40
CA TYR A 78 1.91 -13.28 -38.07
C TYR A 78 2.63 -12.02 -38.54
N GLN A 79 2.07 -11.36 -39.55
CA GLN A 79 2.50 -10.03 -39.94
C GLN A 79 2.24 -9.05 -38.77
N MET A 80 3.22 -8.21 -38.46
CA MET A 80 3.10 -7.20 -37.42
C MET A 80 2.04 -6.16 -37.84
N PRO A 81 0.95 -5.98 -37.07
CA PRO A 81 -0.08 -5.03 -37.44
C PRO A 81 0.44 -3.58 -37.36
N THR A 82 -0.31 -2.65 -37.97
CA THR A 82 0.03 -1.21 -37.97
C THR A 82 0.06 -0.57 -36.59
N ILE A 83 -0.54 -1.21 -35.58
CA ILE A 83 -0.46 -0.80 -34.17
C ILE A 83 0.73 -1.45 -33.46
N GLU A 84 1.35 -0.74 -32.51
CA GLU A 84 2.46 -1.29 -31.74
C GLU A 84 1.98 -2.29 -30.67
N LEU A 85 2.01 -3.58 -31.02
CA LEU A 85 1.89 -4.66 -30.04
C LEU A 85 3.23 -4.91 -29.33
N ARG A 86 3.18 -5.04 -28.00
CA ARG A 86 4.33 -5.36 -27.15
C ARG A 86 4.27 -6.79 -26.64
N ASN A 87 5.38 -7.28 -26.10
CA ASN A 87 5.45 -8.61 -25.49
C ASN A 87 4.44 -8.74 -24.34
N THR A 88 3.74 -9.87 -24.27
CA THR A 88 2.82 -10.19 -23.17
C THR A 88 3.08 -11.60 -22.66
N ALA A 89 2.77 -11.86 -21.39
CA ALA A 89 2.89 -13.18 -20.78
C ALA A 89 1.52 -13.67 -20.31
N SER A 90 1.10 -14.86 -20.76
CA SER A 90 -0.18 -15.50 -20.39
C SER A 90 -1.41 -14.57 -20.43
N ARG A 91 -1.50 -13.69 -21.42
CA ARG A 91 -2.54 -12.64 -21.51
C ARG A 91 -3.87 -13.13 -22.08
N ILE A 92 -3.82 -14.08 -23.01
CA ILE A 92 -5.00 -14.65 -23.68
C ILE A 92 -5.51 -15.86 -22.90
N VAL A 93 -4.60 -16.79 -22.62
CA VAL A 93 -4.78 -17.93 -21.71
C VAL A 93 -3.41 -18.25 -21.09
N ARG A 94 -3.41 -19.00 -19.99
CA ARG A 94 -2.18 -19.48 -19.33
C ARG A 94 -1.31 -20.24 -20.32
N GLY A 95 -0.02 -19.86 -20.41
CA GLY A 95 0.94 -20.47 -21.33
C GLY A 95 0.89 -19.94 -22.77
N VAL A 96 0.03 -18.97 -23.08
CA VAL A 96 0.07 -18.22 -24.36
C VAL A 96 0.71 -16.86 -24.13
N ASP A 97 1.96 -16.76 -24.53
CA ASP A 97 2.77 -15.56 -24.55
C ASP A 97 2.74 -14.90 -25.93
N THR A 98 3.17 -13.63 -26.02
CA THR A 98 3.38 -12.96 -27.31
C THR A 98 4.72 -12.25 -27.39
N ARG A 99 5.30 -12.22 -28.59
CA ARG A 99 6.55 -11.53 -28.93
C ARG A 99 6.26 -10.50 -30.03
N GLY A 100 6.26 -9.23 -29.65
CA GLY A 100 6.04 -8.08 -30.51
C GLY A 100 7.25 -7.14 -30.45
N GLU A 101 7.01 -5.83 -30.35
CA GLU A 101 8.06 -4.81 -30.30
C GLU A 101 9.03 -5.03 -29.13
N GLY A 102 10.34 -5.05 -29.43
CA GLY A 102 11.40 -5.30 -28.47
C GLY A 102 11.56 -6.76 -28.03
N GLY A 103 10.83 -7.70 -28.62
CA GLY A 103 11.01 -9.15 -28.45
C GLY A 103 12.02 -9.77 -29.42
N TYR A 104 12.27 -11.06 -29.25
CA TYR A 104 12.96 -11.91 -30.22
C TYR A 104 12.48 -13.36 -30.07
N VAL A 105 12.68 -14.16 -31.11
CA VAL A 105 12.43 -15.60 -31.14
C VAL A 105 13.65 -16.36 -31.66
N LEU A 106 13.73 -17.66 -31.37
CA LEU A 106 14.67 -18.57 -32.06
C LEU A 106 13.97 -19.20 -33.27
N ILE A 107 14.71 -19.38 -34.36
CA ILE A 107 14.17 -19.77 -35.67
C ILE A 107 14.87 -21.02 -36.26
N PRO A 108 14.20 -21.80 -37.13
CA PRO A 108 14.86 -22.88 -37.88
C PRO A 108 16.02 -22.34 -38.74
N PRO A 109 17.07 -23.14 -39.02
CA PRO A 109 17.31 -24.52 -38.59
C PRO A 109 18.06 -24.62 -37.24
N SER A 110 17.76 -23.76 -36.26
CA SER A 110 18.34 -23.90 -34.91
C SER A 110 17.98 -25.24 -34.28
N ASP A 111 18.92 -25.86 -33.55
CA ASP A 111 18.68 -27.13 -32.85
C ASP A 111 17.41 -27.10 -31.98
N GLY A 112 16.49 -28.04 -32.27
CA GLY A 112 15.17 -28.16 -31.65
C GLY A 112 14.08 -27.27 -32.25
N TYR A 113 14.35 -26.52 -33.32
CA TYR A 113 13.37 -25.67 -34.02
C TYR A 113 13.19 -26.15 -35.46
N TYR A 114 11.95 -26.45 -35.84
CA TYR A 114 11.59 -26.90 -37.18
C TYR A 114 10.18 -26.43 -37.54
N ASP A 115 9.94 -26.19 -38.81
CA ASP A 115 8.62 -25.82 -39.32
C ASP A 115 7.65 -27.00 -39.13
N PHE A 116 6.61 -26.76 -38.33
CA PHE A 116 5.48 -27.65 -38.12
C PHE A 116 4.41 -27.43 -39.20
N ASN A 117 4.24 -26.17 -39.59
CA ASN A 117 3.53 -25.76 -40.80
C ASN A 117 4.40 -24.72 -41.53
N ASP A 118 4.71 -24.96 -42.81
CA ASP A 118 5.62 -24.14 -43.62
C ASP A 118 4.86 -23.31 -44.69
N GLU A 119 3.62 -22.97 -44.38
CA GLU A 119 2.84 -21.98 -45.13
C GLU A 119 3.41 -20.55 -44.94
N ASP A 120 2.91 -19.60 -45.72
CA ASP A 120 3.28 -18.19 -45.60
C ASP A 120 2.88 -17.55 -44.24
N VAL A 121 3.46 -16.39 -43.94
CA VAL A 121 3.14 -15.61 -42.73
C VAL A 121 1.90 -14.76 -42.99
N GLU A 122 0.78 -15.17 -42.41
CA GLU A 122 -0.52 -14.51 -42.57
C GLU A 122 -0.73 -13.29 -41.67
N GLU A 123 -1.77 -12.50 -41.97
CA GLU A 123 -2.19 -11.39 -41.10
C GLU A 123 -2.69 -11.89 -39.73
N LEU A 124 -2.44 -11.12 -38.67
CA LEU A 124 -2.92 -11.45 -37.32
C LEU A 124 -4.46 -11.39 -37.26
N PRO A 125 -5.17 -12.49 -36.93
CA PRO A 125 -6.64 -12.52 -36.97
C PRO A 125 -7.28 -11.41 -36.13
N ALA A 126 -8.29 -10.73 -36.70
CA ALA A 126 -8.91 -9.56 -36.09
C ALA A 126 -9.52 -9.83 -34.69
N TRP A 127 -10.01 -11.05 -34.44
CA TRP A 127 -10.50 -11.45 -33.12
C TRP A 127 -9.37 -11.51 -32.07
N LEU A 128 -8.21 -12.06 -32.46
CA LEU A 128 -7.04 -12.22 -31.60
C LEU A 128 -6.37 -10.86 -31.32
N LEU A 129 -6.34 -9.98 -32.33
CA LEU A 129 -5.99 -8.58 -32.17
C LEU A 129 -6.92 -7.87 -31.16
N GLY A 130 -8.23 -8.15 -31.21
CA GLY A 130 -9.22 -7.67 -30.25
C GLY A 130 -8.96 -8.13 -28.81
N GLU A 131 -8.71 -9.43 -28.59
CA GLU A 131 -8.36 -9.97 -27.27
C GLU A 131 -7.08 -9.31 -26.72
N LEU A 132 -6.05 -9.15 -27.57
CA LEU A 132 -4.81 -8.50 -27.18
C LEU A 132 -4.97 -7.02 -26.82
N GLN A 133 -6.02 -6.34 -27.31
CA GLN A 133 -6.36 -4.97 -26.94
C GLN A 133 -7.23 -4.84 -25.68
N ARG A 134 -7.96 -5.90 -25.27
CA ARG A 134 -8.88 -5.82 -24.11
C ARG A 134 -8.13 -5.50 -22.81
N LYS A 135 -8.70 -4.59 -22.01
CA LYS A 135 -8.17 -4.25 -20.68
C LYS A 135 -8.46 -5.44 -19.75
N PRO A 136 -7.46 -6.02 -19.05
CA PRO A 136 -7.69 -7.21 -18.24
C PRO A 136 -8.58 -6.87 -17.04
N GLU A 137 -9.56 -7.72 -16.74
CA GLU A 137 -10.33 -7.66 -15.51
C GLU A 137 -9.49 -8.13 -14.31
N PRO A 138 -9.71 -7.58 -13.10
CA PRO A 138 -8.99 -7.99 -11.90
C PRO A 138 -9.40 -9.41 -11.47
N ALA A 139 -8.44 -10.32 -11.45
CA ALA A 139 -8.65 -11.69 -10.96
C ALA A 139 -8.90 -11.72 -9.43
N PRO A 140 -9.73 -12.65 -8.93
CA PRO A 140 -9.99 -12.80 -7.50
C PRO A 140 -8.73 -13.29 -6.75
N SER A 141 -8.43 -12.67 -5.60
CA SER A 141 -7.25 -13.00 -4.80
C SER A 141 -7.49 -14.20 -3.87
N PRO A 142 -6.53 -15.14 -3.72
CA PRO A 142 -6.62 -16.24 -2.77
C PRO A 142 -6.33 -15.79 -1.33
N VAL A 143 -6.93 -16.49 -0.36
CA VAL A 143 -6.83 -16.20 1.09
C VAL A 143 -5.75 -17.07 1.74
N VAL A 144 -4.78 -16.49 2.46
CA VAL A 144 -3.87 -17.22 3.36
C VAL A 144 -3.56 -16.40 4.63
N SER A 145 -3.51 -17.09 5.78
CA SER A 145 -3.29 -16.58 7.14
C SER A 145 -1.81 -16.61 7.61
N SER A 146 -1.49 -15.96 8.73
CA SER A 146 -0.19 -16.02 9.44
C SER A 146 -0.36 -16.45 10.91
N PRO A 147 0.63 -17.09 11.55
CA PRO A 147 1.58 -16.40 12.46
C PRO A 147 3.02 -17.03 12.52
N SER A 148 3.83 -16.71 13.54
CA SER A 148 5.24 -17.17 13.79
C SER A 148 5.49 -17.19 15.33
N PRO A 149 6.71 -17.19 15.94
CA PRO A 149 8.11 -17.48 15.52
C PRO A 149 8.88 -18.37 16.55
N ARG A 150 10.24 -18.48 16.45
CA ARG A 150 11.27 -18.64 17.55
C ARG A 150 12.66 -19.00 16.99
N HIS A 151 13.76 -18.61 17.67
CA HIS A 151 15.07 -19.30 17.58
C HIS A 151 15.07 -20.47 18.57
N ASN A 152 15.46 -21.67 18.14
CA ASN A 152 16.20 -22.64 19.00
C ASN A 152 16.73 -23.88 18.28
N ASP A 153 16.60 -23.97 16.96
CA ASP A 153 17.04 -25.13 16.16
C ASP A 153 18.02 -24.66 15.06
N GLY A 154 19.29 -24.41 15.41
CA GLY A 154 20.38 -24.20 14.45
C GLY A 154 20.26 -23.00 13.49
N GLY A 155 19.56 -21.92 13.85
CA GLY A 155 19.49 -20.69 13.04
C GLY A 155 18.58 -19.61 13.61
N THR A 156 18.60 -18.42 12.96
CA THR A 156 17.70 -17.30 13.30
C THR A 156 16.31 -17.51 12.70
N PRO A 157 15.25 -16.78 13.11
CA PRO A 157 13.92 -16.98 12.55
C PRO A 157 13.90 -16.46 11.10
N TYR A 158 14.80 -15.54 10.74
CA TYR A 158 15.05 -15.11 9.37
C TYR A 158 15.76 -16.20 8.56
N GLY A 159 16.84 -16.76 9.11
CA GLY A 159 17.61 -17.86 8.52
C GLY A 159 16.76 -19.11 8.30
N LEU A 160 16.04 -19.58 9.32
CA LEU A 160 15.21 -20.78 9.30
C LEU A 160 14.00 -20.63 8.36
N GLU A 161 13.32 -19.48 8.37
CA GLU A 161 12.23 -19.17 7.44
C GLU A 161 12.74 -18.98 6.00
N ALA A 162 14.00 -18.56 5.80
CA ALA A 162 14.64 -18.60 4.49
C ALA A 162 14.98 -20.04 4.06
N LEU A 163 15.55 -20.85 4.95
CA LEU A 163 15.88 -22.26 4.71
C LEU A 163 14.63 -23.07 4.34
N ALA A 164 13.56 -22.97 5.13
CA ALA A 164 12.28 -23.63 4.87
C ALA A 164 11.72 -23.29 3.48
N ARG A 165 11.70 -21.99 3.13
CA ARG A 165 11.21 -21.52 1.83
C ARG A 165 12.05 -22.02 0.65
N GLU A 166 13.37 -22.05 0.79
CA GLU A 166 14.27 -22.54 -0.27
C GLU A 166 14.20 -24.08 -0.39
N CYS A 167 14.01 -24.81 0.72
CA CYS A 167 13.72 -26.24 0.72
C CYS A 167 12.38 -26.54 0.03
N ASP A 168 11.33 -25.78 0.30
CA ASP A 168 10.04 -25.95 -0.38
C ASP A 168 10.11 -25.53 -1.85
N ALA A 169 10.88 -24.51 -2.19
CA ALA A 169 11.18 -24.17 -3.57
C ALA A 169 11.86 -25.34 -4.31
N ILE A 170 12.76 -26.09 -3.66
CA ILE A 170 13.33 -27.33 -4.22
C ILE A 170 12.25 -28.42 -4.37
N ARG A 171 11.47 -28.70 -3.32
CA ARG A 171 10.44 -29.76 -3.32
C ARG A 171 9.38 -29.57 -4.40
N TYR A 172 8.91 -28.33 -4.57
CA TYR A 172 7.82 -27.98 -5.47
C TYR A 172 8.31 -27.35 -6.80
N ALA A 173 9.61 -27.39 -7.09
CA ALA A 173 10.15 -26.90 -8.36
C ALA A 173 9.55 -27.67 -9.55
N GLY A 174 8.80 -26.96 -10.40
CA GLY A 174 8.24 -27.49 -11.64
C GLY A 174 9.32 -28.02 -12.58
N ASP A 175 8.97 -29.01 -13.41
CA ASP A 175 9.95 -29.67 -14.29
C ASP A 175 10.63 -28.70 -15.25
N GLY A 176 11.95 -28.84 -15.39
CA GLY A 176 12.81 -27.90 -16.11
C GLY A 176 13.31 -26.71 -15.29
N SER A 177 12.66 -26.34 -14.17
CA SER A 177 13.15 -25.29 -13.26
C SER A 177 14.07 -25.83 -12.15
N LYS A 178 13.87 -27.10 -11.75
CA LYS A 178 14.57 -27.80 -10.63
C LYS A 178 16.06 -27.51 -10.50
N HIS A 179 16.84 -27.59 -11.58
CA HIS A 179 18.30 -27.33 -11.52
C HIS A 179 18.61 -25.86 -11.17
N THR A 180 17.89 -24.91 -11.76
CA THR A 180 18.05 -23.48 -11.49
C THR A 180 17.59 -23.11 -10.08
N THR A 181 16.48 -23.70 -9.62
CA THR A 181 15.95 -23.49 -8.27
C THR A 181 16.91 -24.05 -7.22
N LEU A 182 17.37 -25.30 -7.37
CA LEU A 182 18.36 -25.93 -6.49
C LEU A 182 19.67 -25.13 -6.39
N ASN A 183 20.17 -24.63 -7.52
CA ASN A 183 21.38 -23.82 -7.57
C ASN A 183 21.21 -22.49 -6.81
N LYS A 184 20.10 -21.78 -7.05
CA LYS A 184 19.78 -20.51 -6.36
C LYS A 184 19.55 -20.72 -4.85
N ALA A 185 18.78 -21.74 -4.47
CA ALA A 185 18.52 -22.11 -3.09
C ALA A 185 19.83 -22.38 -2.33
N ALA A 186 20.66 -23.29 -2.84
CA ALA A 186 21.92 -23.64 -2.23
C ALA A 186 22.86 -22.42 -2.08
N TYR A 187 22.98 -21.58 -3.12
CA TYR A 187 23.81 -20.36 -3.06
C TYR A 187 23.25 -19.32 -2.07
N SER A 188 21.94 -19.09 -2.05
CA SER A 188 21.25 -18.15 -1.16
C SER A 188 21.45 -18.52 0.31
N ILE A 189 21.24 -19.80 0.65
CA ILE A 189 21.41 -20.34 2.00
C ILE A 189 22.88 -20.37 2.42
N GLY A 190 23.81 -20.68 1.51
CA GLY A 190 25.24 -20.62 1.81
C GLY A 190 25.68 -19.22 2.27
N GLY A 191 25.16 -18.15 1.65
CA GLY A 191 25.45 -16.78 2.07
C GLY A 191 24.88 -16.39 3.44
N LEU A 192 23.79 -17.03 3.87
CA LEU A 192 23.20 -16.87 5.22
C LEU A 192 23.99 -17.63 6.29
N VAL A 193 24.52 -18.80 5.95
CA VAL A 193 25.44 -19.54 6.83
C VAL A 193 26.72 -18.74 7.06
N ALA A 194 27.24 -18.07 6.02
CA ALA A 194 28.42 -17.21 6.12
C ALA A 194 28.18 -15.91 6.91
N SER A 195 26.94 -15.43 7.00
CA SER A 195 26.57 -14.28 7.85
C SER A 195 26.14 -14.69 9.28
N GLY A 196 26.28 -15.96 9.66
CA GLY A 196 25.89 -16.46 10.99
C GLY A 196 24.39 -16.64 11.21
N GLU A 197 23.56 -16.46 10.18
CA GLU A 197 22.10 -16.55 10.27
C GLU A 197 21.59 -18.00 10.33
N LEU A 198 22.43 -18.97 9.95
CA LEU A 198 22.13 -20.40 9.89
C LEU A 198 23.37 -21.23 10.26
N GLU A 199 23.17 -22.33 11.00
CA GLU A 199 24.21 -23.33 11.20
C GLU A 199 24.42 -24.15 9.92
N GLN A 200 25.68 -24.32 9.52
CA GLN A 200 26.04 -25.03 8.29
C GLN A 200 25.54 -26.49 8.27
N SER A 201 25.51 -27.14 9.42
CA SER A 201 25.11 -28.55 9.58
C SER A 201 23.62 -28.75 9.24
N LEU A 202 22.75 -27.94 9.86
CA LEU A 202 21.31 -27.89 9.64
C LEU A 202 20.98 -27.51 8.20
N ALA A 203 21.56 -26.40 7.72
CA ALA A 203 21.30 -25.89 6.38
C ALA A 203 21.60 -26.93 5.28
N LEU A 204 22.70 -27.69 5.42
CA LEU A 204 23.01 -28.78 4.50
C LEU A 204 22.12 -30.02 4.71
N ALA A 205 21.72 -30.34 5.94
CA ALA A 205 20.82 -31.45 6.22
C ALA A 205 19.45 -31.23 5.56
N ASP A 206 18.85 -30.06 5.76
CA ASP A 206 17.51 -29.73 5.25
C ASP A 206 17.48 -29.57 3.73
N LEU A 207 18.49 -28.92 3.13
CA LEU A 207 18.60 -28.83 1.67
C LEU A 207 18.80 -30.20 1.02
N ARG A 208 19.58 -31.10 1.66
CA ARG A 208 19.77 -32.47 1.19
C ARG A 208 18.53 -33.33 1.39
N SER A 209 17.76 -33.11 2.46
CA SER A 209 16.47 -33.76 2.65
C SER A 209 15.48 -33.31 1.57
N ALA A 210 15.31 -32.01 1.34
CA ALA A 210 14.45 -31.46 0.29
C ALA A 210 14.86 -31.93 -1.12
N LEU A 211 16.16 -32.06 -1.39
CA LEU A 211 16.65 -32.66 -2.65
C LEU A 211 16.29 -34.16 -2.71
N ASN A 212 16.46 -34.92 -1.64
CA ASN A 212 16.14 -36.34 -1.61
C ASN A 212 14.63 -36.62 -1.71
N ASP A 213 13.77 -35.71 -1.24
CA ASP A 213 12.31 -35.79 -1.42
C ASP A 213 11.91 -35.79 -2.91
N ILE A 214 12.68 -35.09 -3.77
CA ILE A 214 12.48 -35.06 -5.23
C ILE A 214 13.34 -36.09 -5.99
N ARG A 215 13.98 -37.04 -5.30
CA ARG A 215 14.95 -37.99 -5.89
C ARG A 215 14.40 -38.79 -7.07
N SER A 216 13.17 -39.27 -6.99
CA SER A 216 12.47 -39.99 -8.06
C SER A 216 12.18 -39.11 -9.28
N ALA A 217 12.16 -37.80 -9.09
CA ALA A 217 11.87 -36.78 -10.10
C ALA A 217 13.14 -36.06 -10.60
N CYS A 218 14.34 -36.59 -10.30
CA CYS A 218 15.63 -36.14 -10.82
C CYS A 218 16.19 -37.12 -11.86
N ARG A 219 16.44 -36.66 -13.10
CA ARG A 219 17.05 -37.49 -14.16
C ARG A 219 18.48 -37.96 -13.85
N ASP A 220 19.28 -37.11 -13.21
CA ASP A 220 20.58 -37.48 -12.62
C ASP A 220 20.66 -36.88 -11.21
N PHE A 221 20.33 -37.70 -10.21
CA PHE A 221 20.37 -37.31 -8.81
C PHE A 221 21.80 -36.96 -8.34
N ARG A 222 22.84 -37.67 -8.81
CA ARG A 222 24.23 -37.40 -8.42
C ARG A 222 24.74 -36.08 -9.00
N ALA A 223 24.26 -35.66 -10.18
CA ALA A 223 24.52 -34.32 -10.69
C ALA A 223 23.80 -33.24 -9.87
N ALA A 224 22.60 -33.50 -9.36
CA ALA A 224 21.88 -32.58 -8.48
C ALA A 224 22.60 -32.44 -7.12
N GLU A 225 23.02 -33.54 -6.48
CA GLU A 225 23.82 -33.51 -5.23
C GLU A 225 25.10 -32.69 -5.40
N ARG A 226 25.86 -32.92 -6.49
CA ARG A 226 27.06 -32.12 -6.82
C ARG A 226 26.75 -30.64 -7.09
N THR A 227 25.55 -30.32 -7.58
CA THR A 227 25.13 -28.93 -7.80
C THR A 227 24.85 -28.24 -6.46
N LEU A 228 24.10 -28.90 -5.56
CA LEU A 228 23.85 -28.41 -4.20
C LEU A 228 25.17 -28.14 -3.46
N ASP A 229 26.05 -29.13 -3.37
CA ASP A 229 27.31 -29.02 -2.62
C ASP A 229 28.26 -27.93 -3.20
N ARG A 230 28.27 -27.74 -4.53
CA ARG A 230 29.07 -26.69 -5.16
C ARG A 230 28.47 -25.31 -4.91
N SER A 231 27.20 -25.12 -5.25
CA SER A 231 26.53 -23.81 -5.15
C SER A 231 26.42 -23.33 -3.70
N PHE A 232 26.23 -24.24 -2.74
CA PHE A 232 26.29 -23.92 -1.32
C PHE A 232 27.67 -23.41 -0.90
N ARG A 233 28.76 -24.07 -1.33
CA ARG A 233 30.13 -23.62 -1.04
C ARG A 233 30.46 -22.27 -1.70
N GLU A 234 29.95 -22.02 -2.91
CA GLU A 234 30.06 -20.73 -3.59
C GLU A 234 29.29 -19.63 -2.84
N GLY A 235 28.13 -19.94 -2.27
CA GLY A 235 27.37 -19.05 -1.39
C GLY A 235 28.09 -18.74 -0.09
N VAL A 236 28.66 -19.75 0.60
CA VAL A 236 29.43 -19.55 1.85
C VAL A 236 30.66 -18.66 1.62
N GLY A 237 31.22 -18.63 0.40
CA GLY A 237 32.30 -17.71 0.03
C GLY A 237 31.87 -16.23 -0.12
N ARG A 238 30.59 -15.90 0.05
CA ARG A 238 30.00 -14.57 -0.13
C ARG A 238 28.92 -14.29 0.94
N PRO A 239 29.32 -13.85 2.15
CA PRO A 239 28.37 -13.51 3.20
C PRO A 239 27.38 -12.43 2.76
N ARG A 240 26.19 -12.49 3.35
CA ARG A 240 25.09 -11.56 3.09
C ARG A 240 25.02 -10.54 4.22
N ASP A 241 25.22 -9.26 3.90
CA ASP A 241 25.29 -8.21 4.92
C ASP A 241 23.95 -8.05 5.68
N VAL A 242 24.05 -8.05 7.02
CA VAL A 242 22.99 -7.75 7.98
C VAL A 242 23.58 -6.80 9.02
N GLU A 243 23.02 -5.60 9.16
CA GLU A 243 23.47 -4.64 10.17
C GLU A 243 22.91 -5.00 11.55
N HIS A 244 23.79 -5.36 12.49
CA HIS A 244 23.43 -5.51 13.90
C HIS A 244 23.70 -4.19 14.65
N ILE A 245 22.72 -3.75 15.44
CA ILE A 245 22.89 -2.65 16.40
C ILE A 245 23.14 -3.25 17.77
N GLU A 246 24.29 -2.93 18.38
CA GLU A 246 24.67 -3.40 19.71
C GLU A 246 23.83 -2.71 20.80
N ALA A 247 23.47 -3.46 21.84
CA ALA A 247 22.71 -2.95 22.98
C ALA A 247 23.67 -2.33 24.02
N HIS A 248 23.34 -1.13 24.52
CA HIS A 248 23.99 -0.54 25.69
C HIS A 248 23.19 -0.79 26.97
N GLU A 249 23.91 -1.06 28.05
CA GLU A 249 23.38 -1.56 29.33
C GLU A 249 23.00 -0.46 30.35
N GLU A 250 22.30 -0.91 31.40
CA GLU A 250 22.07 -0.30 32.72
C GLU A 250 21.18 0.95 32.85
N ILE A 251 19.95 0.71 33.33
CA ILE A 251 19.08 1.71 33.97
C ILE A 251 19.32 1.65 35.50
N SER A 252 19.63 2.79 36.11
CA SER A 252 19.82 2.94 37.56
C SER A 252 18.53 2.73 38.38
N ASP A 253 18.66 2.09 39.55
CA ASP A 253 17.57 1.75 40.50
C ASP A 253 16.83 2.95 41.12
N GLU A 254 17.24 4.19 40.88
CA GLU A 254 16.61 5.38 41.49
C GLU A 254 15.18 5.70 41.02
N TRP A 255 14.73 5.15 39.89
CA TRP A 255 13.45 5.55 39.26
C TRP A 255 12.24 4.66 39.58
N ALA A 256 12.43 3.55 40.30
CA ALA A 256 11.35 2.63 40.67
C ALA A 256 10.16 3.28 41.41
N PRO A 257 10.34 4.28 42.31
CA PRO A 257 9.22 4.93 43.00
C PRO A 257 8.35 5.80 42.08
N LEU A 258 8.96 6.46 41.08
CA LEU A 258 8.27 7.43 40.22
C LEU A 258 7.25 6.74 39.28
N LEU A 259 7.52 5.48 38.90
CA LEU A 259 6.63 4.67 38.10
C LEU A 259 5.38 4.20 38.88
N GLN A 260 5.44 4.11 40.21
CA GLN A 260 4.30 3.67 41.02
C GLN A 260 3.19 4.73 41.16
N ASP A 261 3.53 6.02 41.10
CA ASP A 261 2.51 7.10 41.17
C ASP A 261 1.76 7.28 39.83
N ILE A 262 2.37 6.93 38.69
CA ILE A 262 1.70 6.98 37.38
C ILE A 262 0.58 5.93 37.29
N SER A 263 0.68 4.83 38.03
CA SER A 263 -0.31 3.74 38.07
C SER A 263 -1.67 4.13 38.69
N ARG A 264 -1.78 5.26 39.41
CA ARG A 264 -2.93 5.56 40.28
C ARG A 264 -4.01 6.50 39.73
N ASN A 265 -3.81 7.09 38.55
CA ASN A 265 -4.85 7.94 37.95
C ASN A 265 -5.77 7.14 37.02
N ASN A 266 -6.97 6.86 37.53
CA ASN A 266 -8.10 6.21 36.84
C ASN A 266 -8.19 6.59 35.35
N LEU A 267 -7.91 5.64 34.46
CA LEU A 267 -8.34 5.71 33.07
C LEU A 267 -9.85 5.47 33.03
N PRO A 268 -10.70 6.43 32.58
CA PRO A 268 -12.13 6.22 32.55
C PRO A 268 -12.50 5.11 31.56
N GLU A 269 -13.39 4.21 31.99
CA GLU A 269 -13.89 3.09 31.19
C GLU A 269 -14.65 3.58 29.94
N ARG A 270 -14.07 3.36 28.74
CA ARG A 270 -14.76 2.90 27.50
C ARG A 270 -13.80 2.85 26.29
N ASN A 271 -14.36 2.48 25.12
CA ASN A 271 -13.69 2.26 23.84
C ASN A 271 -12.76 3.40 23.36
N VAL A 272 -11.95 3.12 22.32
CA VAL A 272 -11.04 4.08 21.63
C VAL A 272 -11.73 5.36 21.12
N SER A 273 -13.06 5.38 21.09
CA SER A 273 -13.83 6.62 21.02
C SER A 273 -13.77 7.37 22.37
N ALA A 274 -12.79 8.25 22.51
CA ALA A 274 -13.07 9.50 23.23
C ALA A 274 -14.28 10.16 22.53
N LEU A 275 -15.41 10.29 23.23
CA LEU A 275 -16.67 10.86 22.72
C LEU A 275 -16.38 12.06 21.82
N VAL A 276 -16.90 12.05 20.60
CA VAL A 276 -16.63 13.07 19.59
C VAL A 276 -17.23 14.38 20.10
N PRO A 277 -16.41 15.38 20.48
CA PRO A 277 -16.94 16.57 21.13
C PRO A 277 -17.94 17.27 20.21
N LYS A 278 -19.15 17.54 20.71
CA LYS A 278 -20.29 18.01 19.89
C LYS A 278 -19.95 19.28 19.08
N ASN A 279 -19.06 20.12 19.58
CA ASN A 279 -18.52 21.30 18.90
C ASN A 279 -17.73 20.98 17.61
N LEU A 280 -17.10 19.80 17.47
CA LEU A 280 -16.38 19.41 16.25
C LEU A 280 -17.32 19.18 15.06
N GLN A 281 -18.59 18.84 15.31
CA GLN A 281 -19.60 18.67 14.26
C GLN A 281 -20.32 19.99 13.93
N GLY A 282 -20.06 21.08 14.68
CA GLY A 282 -20.65 22.41 14.50
C GLY A 282 -20.01 23.23 13.38
N VAL A 283 -20.07 22.71 12.15
CA VAL A 283 -19.54 23.33 10.92
C VAL A 283 -20.59 24.22 10.24
N ASP A 284 -20.18 25.03 9.25
CA ASP A 284 -21.02 26.02 8.58
C ASP A 284 -20.96 25.87 7.06
N GLY A 285 -22.07 26.12 6.36
CA GLY A 285 -22.08 26.28 4.90
C GLY A 285 -22.03 24.96 4.14
N PHE A 286 -21.09 24.79 3.20
CA PHE A 286 -21.02 23.56 2.40
C PHE A 286 -20.85 22.29 3.24
N LEU A 287 -19.97 22.31 4.24
CA LEU A 287 -19.73 21.17 5.13
C LEU A 287 -20.96 20.83 5.98
N GLU A 288 -21.67 21.84 6.47
CA GLU A 288 -22.92 21.68 7.23
C GLU A 288 -23.98 20.97 6.37
N GLU A 289 -24.22 21.50 5.17
CA GLU A 289 -25.20 20.97 4.22
C GLU A 289 -24.80 19.57 3.72
N PHE A 290 -23.50 19.33 3.49
CA PHE A 290 -22.96 18.05 3.05
C PHE A 290 -23.10 16.99 4.14
N VAL A 291 -22.76 17.32 5.40
CA VAL A 291 -22.90 16.41 6.54
C VAL A 291 -24.38 16.11 6.78
N ALA A 292 -25.25 17.11 6.77
CA ALA A 292 -26.69 16.92 6.95
C ALA A 292 -27.29 16.01 5.86
N TYR A 293 -27.02 16.29 4.58
CA TYR A 293 -27.49 15.48 3.46
C TYR A 293 -26.93 14.05 3.49
N THR A 294 -25.62 13.90 3.66
CA THR A 294 -24.95 12.59 3.69
C THR A 294 -25.45 11.74 4.85
N THR A 295 -25.62 12.33 6.03
CA THR A 295 -26.10 11.63 7.22
C THR A 295 -27.55 11.21 7.07
N ARG A 296 -28.43 12.09 6.57
CA ARG A 296 -29.87 11.84 6.38
C ARG A 296 -30.18 10.81 5.28
N THR A 297 -29.31 10.68 4.28
CA THR A 297 -29.51 9.74 3.16
C THR A 297 -28.75 8.41 3.33
N ALA A 298 -27.93 8.26 4.37
CA ALA A 298 -27.18 7.03 4.63
C ALA A 298 -28.02 6.00 5.38
N ARG A 299 -28.09 4.74 4.93
CA ARG A 299 -28.84 3.68 5.66
C ARG A 299 -28.35 3.48 7.11
N ARG A 300 -27.08 3.79 7.39
CA ARG A 300 -26.53 4.00 8.73
C ARG A 300 -25.91 5.40 8.82
N PRO A 301 -26.44 6.31 9.65
CA PRO A 301 -26.01 7.71 9.70
C PRO A 301 -24.64 7.84 10.37
N GLN A 302 -23.61 8.28 9.62
CA GLN A 302 -22.23 8.42 10.11
C GLN A 302 -21.74 9.89 9.98
N PRO A 303 -22.20 10.82 10.85
CA PRO A 303 -21.98 12.25 10.68
C PRO A 303 -20.51 12.68 10.77
N PHE A 304 -19.72 12.07 11.68
CA PHE A 304 -18.30 12.42 11.82
C PHE A 304 -17.44 11.93 10.64
N ALA A 305 -17.79 10.78 10.05
CA ALA A 305 -17.16 10.31 8.82
C ALA A 305 -17.63 11.10 7.58
N ALA A 306 -18.89 11.54 7.55
CA ALA A 306 -19.38 12.47 6.54
C ALA A 306 -18.63 13.80 6.61
N LEU A 307 -18.29 14.29 7.81
CA LEU A 307 -17.48 15.48 7.99
C LEU A 307 -16.07 15.29 7.40
N ALA A 308 -15.41 14.16 7.68
CA ALA A 308 -14.11 13.83 7.10
C ALA A 308 -14.14 13.82 5.55
N ALA A 309 -15.17 13.23 4.97
CA ALA A 309 -15.39 13.17 3.53
C ALA A 309 -15.63 14.58 2.93
N GLY A 310 -16.46 15.39 3.59
CA GLY A 310 -16.73 16.77 3.19
C GLY A 310 -15.47 17.64 3.23
N ILE A 311 -14.67 17.52 4.29
CA ILE A 311 -13.37 18.20 4.45
C ILE A 311 -12.44 17.85 3.28
N ALA A 312 -12.36 16.57 2.91
CA ALA A 312 -11.53 16.13 1.77
C ALA A 312 -12.06 16.63 0.41
N LEU A 313 -13.38 16.71 0.22
CA LEU A 313 -13.96 17.29 -0.99
C LEU A 313 -13.65 18.79 -1.09
N VAL A 314 -13.90 19.57 -0.03
CA VAL A 314 -13.56 21.01 0.01
C VAL A 314 -12.06 21.22 -0.17
N SER A 315 -11.23 20.36 0.42
CA SER A 315 -9.76 20.40 0.27
C SER A 315 -9.32 20.36 -1.21
N ALA A 316 -9.88 19.44 -2.00
CA ALA A 316 -9.59 19.34 -3.42
C ALA A 316 -10.20 20.50 -4.23
N LEU A 317 -11.48 20.85 -4.02
CA LEU A 317 -12.15 21.93 -4.77
C LEU A 317 -11.53 23.31 -4.52
N ALA A 318 -11.15 23.61 -3.28
CA ALA A 318 -10.44 24.83 -2.90
C ALA A 318 -8.95 24.80 -3.30
N GLY A 319 -8.45 23.65 -3.75
CA GLY A 319 -7.08 23.44 -4.17
C GLY A 319 -6.66 24.44 -5.23
N ARG A 320 -5.46 25.03 -5.05
CA ARG A 320 -4.90 26.07 -5.91
C ARG A 320 -5.68 27.38 -5.99
N LYS A 321 -6.87 27.49 -5.40
CA LYS A 321 -7.67 28.73 -5.35
C LYS A 321 -7.45 29.56 -4.07
N TYR A 322 -7.13 28.92 -2.95
CA TYR A 322 -6.98 29.58 -1.65
C TYR A 322 -5.72 29.12 -0.90
N ARG A 323 -5.10 30.04 -0.16
CA ARG A 323 -4.03 29.76 0.80
C ARG A 323 -4.14 30.63 2.06
N THR A 324 -3.46 30.23 3.12
CA THR A 324 -3.27 31.07 4.31
C THR A 324 -2.19 32.15 4.09
N LYS A 325 -2.13 33.14 4.98
CA LYS A 325 -1.04 34.14 5.01
C LYS A 325 0.37 33.57 5.24
N THR A 326 0.48 32.31 5.70
CA THR A 326 1.74 31.58 5.92
C THR A 326 1.99 30.55 4.82
N ASP A 327 1.34 30.72 3.65
CA ASP A 327 1.46 29.86 2.47
C ASP A 327 1.12 28.38 2.73
N LEU A 328 0.17 28.10 3.62
CA LEU A 328 -0.44 26.77 3.75
C LEU A 328 -1.65 26.68 2.82
N TRP A 329 -1.70 25.60 2.05
CA TRP A 329 -2.74 25.30 1.06
C TRP A 329 -3.62 24.18 1.60
N THR A 330 -4.75 23.90 0.95
CA THR A 330 -5.78 23.01 1.51
C THR A 330 -5.43 21.52 1.58
N ASN A 331 -4.31 21.09 1.03
CA ASN A 331 -3.93 19.67 0.88
C ASN A 331 -3.81 18.92 2.22
N LEU A 332 -4.56 17.83 2.38
CA LEU A 332 -4.59 17.02 3.61
C LEU A 332 -4.82 15.55 3.33
N TYR A 333 -4.50 14.70 4.30
CA TYR A 333 -4.86 13.28 4.30
C TYR A 333 -5.81 13.01 5.46
N ALA A 334 -6.94 12.36 5.19
CA ALA A 334 -7.95 12.00 6.19
C ALA A 334 -8.35 10.53 6.04
N VAL A 335 -8.70 9.88 7.14
CA VAL A 335 -9.19 8.50 7.15
C VAL A 335 -10.33 8.33 8.16
N SER A 336 -11.44 7.77 7.69
CA SER A 336 -12.57 7.37 8.53
C SER A 336 -12.42 5.89 8.90
N ILE A 337 -12.27 5.60 10.19
CA ILE A 337 -12.20 4.25 10.73
C ILE A 337 -13.60 3.81 11.13
N ILE A 338 -14.21 2.92 10.35
CA ILE A 338 -15.57 2.40 10.59
C ILE A 338 -15.58 0.91 10.28
N ASP A 339 -16.18 0.11 11.16
CA ASP A 339 -16.27 -1.33 10.98
C ASP A 339 -17.12 -1.73 9.76
N SER A 340 -16.94 -2.98 9.31
CA SER A 340 -17.67 -3.57 8.19
C SER A 340 -19.18 -3.47 8.40
N ALA A 341 -19.89 -3.08 7.33
CA ALA A 341 -21.32 -2.76 7.35
C ALA A 341 -21.76 -1.56 8.23
N GLY A 342 -20.81 -0.78 8.77
CA GLY A 342 -21.08 0.42 9.58
C GLY A 342 -21.44 1.70 8.80
N GLY A 343 -21.48 1.65 7.46
CA GLY A 343 -21.91 2.77 6.60
C GLY A 343 -20.80 3.51 5.81
N LYS A 344 -19.56 2.99 5.82
CA LYS A 344 -18.35 3.66 5.25
C LYS A 344 -18.47 4.15 3.80
N ASP A 345 -19.29 3.52 2.96
CA ASP A 345 -19.33 3.78 1.52
C ASP A 345 -20.18 4.98 1.10
N HIS A 346 -21.15 5.38 1.94
CA HIS A 346 -22.18 6.33 1.52
C HIS A 346 -21.61 7.72 1.21
N ALA A 347 -20.72 8.23 2.08
CA ALA A 347 -20.09 9.54 1.88
C ALA A 347 -19.26 9.60 0.59
N ARG A 348 -18.54 8.51 0.24
CA ARG A 348 -17.80 8.40 -1.03
C ARG A 348 -18.75 8.43 -2.23
N ARG A 349 -19.92 7.79 -2.13
CA ARG A 349 -20.97 7.83 -3.17
C ARG A 349 -21.56 9.24 -3.34
N VAL A 350 -21.81 9.95 -2.24
CA VAL A 350 -22.29 11.35 -2.28
C VAL A 350 -21.27 12.26 -2.96
N ILE A 351 -19.97 12.13 -2.66
CA ILE A 351 -18.91 12.88 -3.37
C ILE A 351 -18.96 12.65 -4.88
N LYS A 352 -19.03 11.38 -5.34
CA LYS A 352 -19.12 11.07 -6.79
C LYS A 352 -20.35 11.72 -7.44
N ARG A 353 -21.50 11.71 -6.76
CA ARG A 353 -22.74 12.34 -7.26
C ARG A 353 -22.62 13.87 -7.36
N ILE A 354 -22.08 14.53 -6.33
CA ILE A 354 -21.85 15.98 -6.35
C ILE A 354 -20.89 16.36 -7.48
N LEU A 355 -19.74 15.69 -7.60
CA LEU A 355 -18.76 15.99 -8.65
C LEU A 355 -19.32 15.76 -10.06
N ALA A 356 -20.14 14.72 -10.26
CA ALA A 356 -20.79 14.47 -11.54
C ALA A 356 -21.82 15.55 -11.89
N GLN A 357 -22.73 15.88 -10.97
CA GLN A 357 -23.79 16.86 -11.23
C GLN A 357 -23.28 18.31 -11.27
N ALA A 358 -22.17 18.62 -10.58
CA ALA A 358 -21.51 19.91 -10.64
C ALA A 358 -20.60 20.11 -11.86
N ASN A 359 -20.37 19.07 -12.68
CA ASN A 359 -19.36 19.02 -13.74
C ASN A 359 -17.92 19.28 -13.24
N LEU A 360 -17.55 18.61 -12.15
CA LEU A 360 -16.25 18.75 -11.44
C LEU A 360 -15.50 17.41 -11.34
N MET A 361 -15.79 16.44 -12.21
CA MET A 361 -15.19 15.09 -12.14
C MET A 361 -13.66 15.09 -12.28
N ASP A 362 -13.03 16.13 -12.84
CA ASP A 362 -11.58 16.26 -12.91
C ASP A 362 -10.90 16.44 -11.53
N TYR A 363 -11.65 16.81 -10.49
CA TYR A 363 -11.15 16.80 -9.11
C TYR A 363 -11.13 15.39 -8.49
N LEU A 364 -11.73 14.39 -9.14
CA LEU A 364 -11.69 13.01 -8.65
C LEU A 364 -10.37 12.33 -9.05
N GLY A 365 -9.71 11.70 -8.08
CA GLY A 365 -8.59 10.79 -8.28
C GLY A 365 -9.05 9.34 -8.46
N GLY A 366 -8.10 8.44 -8.75
CA GLY A 366 -8.36 7.01 -8.75
C GLY A 366 -8.70 6.49 -7.34
N GLU A 367 -9.47 5.41 -7.29
CA GLU A 367 -9.82 4.70 -6.03
C GLU A 367 -8.69 3.77 -5.55
N ASP A 368 -7.71 3.50 -6.41
CA ASP A 368 -6.44 2.83 -6.10
C ASP A 368 -5.27 3.61 -6.72
N ILE A 369 -4.09 3.51 -6.10
CA ILE A 369 -2.84 4.18 -6.50
C ILE A 369 -1.78 3.12 -6.76
N ALA A 370 -1.64 2.69 -8.02
CA ALA A 370 -0.76 1.58 -8.39
C ALA A 370 0.76 1.85 -8.18
N SER A 371 1.19 3.11 -8.23
CA SER A 371 2.60 3.51 -8.04
C SER A 371 2.75 5.02 -7.80
N GLY A 372 3.92 5.45 -7.32
CA GLY A 372 4.27 6.87 -7.22
C GLY A 372 4.26 7.60 -8.58
N THR A 373 4.53 6.89 -9.67
CA THR A 373 4.43 7.46 -11.03
C THR A 373 2.97 7.69 -11.44
N ALA A 374 2.07 6.74 -11.14
CA ALA A 374 0.64 6.90 -11.43
C ALA A 374 0.03 8.09 -10.68
N LEU A 375 0.41 8.28 -9.40
CA LEU A 375 0.03 9.44 -8.61
C LEU A 375 0.52 10.76 -9.22
N HIS A 376 1.73 10.77 -9.79
CA HIS A 376 2.26 11.92 -10.52
C HIS A 376 1.43 12.24 -11.75
N THR A 377 1.21 11.27 -12.63
CA THR A 377 0.46 11.46 -13.89
C THR A 377 -0.97 11.93 -13.63
N ALA A 378 -1.63 11.43 -12.59
CA ALA A 378 -2.96 11.90 -12.19
C ALA A 378 -2.96 13.40 -11.83
N LEU A 379 -1.96 13.88 -11.09
CA LEU A 379 -1.82 15.28 -10.72
C LEU A 379 -1.27 16.16 -11.86
N LYS A 380 -0.57 15.58 -12.83
CA LYS A 380 -0.21 16.29 -14.07
C LYS A 380 -1.45 16.59 -14.91
N ILE A 381 -2.43 15.67 -14.98
CA ILE A 381 -3.69 15.89 -15.70
C ILE A 381 -4.55 16.94 -15.02
N HIS A 382 -4.71 16.87 -13.69
CA HIS A 382 -5.38 17.90 -12.91
C HIS A 382 -4.69 18.05 -11.54
N PRO A 383 -4.06 19.20 -11.23
CA PRO A 383 -3.15 19.35 -10.10
C PRO A 383 -3.84 19.44 -8.73
N ALA A 384 -5.17 19.49 -8.68
CA ALA A 384 -5.94 19.38 -7.44
C ALA A 384 -6.89 18.18 -7.49
N LYS A 385 -6.68 17.16 -6.65
CA LYS A 385 -7.49 15.93 -6.67
C LYS A 385 -7.76 15.36 -5.27
N VAL A 386 -8.94 14.76 -5.11
CA VAL A 386 -9.27 13.86 -3.98
C VAL A 386 -9.22 12.39 -4.44
N PHE A 387 -8.30 11.62 -3.86
CA PHE A 387 -8.19 10.18 -4.07
C PHE A 387 -8.97 9.47 -2.95
N MET A 388 -10.01 8.74 -3.32
CA MET A 388 -10.91 8.08 -2.37
C MET A 388 -10.55 6.60 -2.23
N ILE A 389 -9.69 6.29 -1.26
CA ILE A 389 -9.10 4.97 -1.08
C ILE A 389 -10.02 4.13 -0.18
N ASP A 390 -10.60 3.06 -0.72
CA ASP A 390 -11.20 2.02 0.13
C ASP A 390 -10.13 1.19 0.83
N GLU A 391 -10.50 0.57 1.94
CA GLU A 391 -9.65 -0.33 2.71
C GLU A 391 -8.27 0.29 3.00
N CYS A 392 -8.30 1.58 3.39
CA CYS A 392 -7.12 2.44 3.44
C CYS A 392 -6.03 1.89 4.36
N GLY A 393 -6.37 1.09 5.37
CA GLY A 393 -5.42 0.33 6.16
C GLY A 393 -4.57 -0.64 5.33
N ASP A 394 -5.16 -1.41 4.40
CA ASP A 394 -4.41 -2.34 3.56
C ASP A 394 -3.61 -1.63 2.46
N PHE A 395 -4.10 -0.49 1.96
CA PHE A 395 -3.28 0.44 1.18
C PHE A 395 -2.05 0.92 1.98
N LEU A 396 -2.25 1.42 3.20
CA LEU A 396 -1.19 1.89 4.08
C LEU A 396 -0.18 0.79 4.41
N ARG A 397 -0.65 -0.40 4.78
CA ARG A 397 0.16 -1.62 4.99
C ARG A 397 1.02 -1.92 3.75
N GLY A 398 0.42 -1.79 2.56
CA GLY A 398 1.08 -2.02 1.29
C GLY A 398 2.14 -0.99 0.89
N VAL A 399 2.13 0.23 1.44
CA VAL A 399 3.11 1.29 1.12
C VAL A 399 4.08 1.63 2.26
N LEU A 400 3.71 1.33 3.51
CA LEU A 400 4.52 1.51 4.73
C LEU A 400 5.28 0.24 5.16
N GLY A 401 4.82 -0.94 4.75
CA GLY A 401 5.43 -2.20 5.18
C GLY A 401 6.86 -2.39 4.68
N THR A 402 7.74 -2.93 5.52
CA THR A 402 9.15 -3.23 5.17
C THR A 402 9.29 -4.20 3.99
N LYS A 403 8.28 -5.05 3.76
CA LYS A 403 8.19 -5.99 2.62
C LYS A 403 7.45 -5.42 1.39
N ALA A 404 7.08 -4.13 1.39
CA ALA A 404 6.43 -3.49 0.25
C ALA A 404 7.36 -3.47 -0.98
N SER A 405 6.80 -3.65 -2.18
CA SER A 405 7.58 -3.54 -3.41
C SER A 405 8.07 -2.11 -3.64
N ALA A 406 9.21 -1.93 -4.31
CA ALA A 406 9.83 -0.62 -4.51
C ALA A 406 8.87 0.44 -5.10
N HIS A 407 7.99 0.03 -6.04
CA HIS A 407 6.96 0.91 -6.61
C HIS A 407 5.87 1.35 -5.63
N LYS A 408 5.60 0.55 -4.58
CA LYS A 408 4.68 0.91 -3.49
C LYS A 408 5.37 1.76 -2.43
N GLN A 409 6.63 1.48 -2.08
CA GLN A 409 7.44 2.35 -1.20
C GLN A 409 7.59 3.77 -1.78
N GLN A 410 7.72 3.89 -3.10
CA GLN A 410 7.71 5.18 -3.82
C GLN A 410 6.40 5.97 -3.60
N ILE A 411 5.25 5.33 -3.33
CA ILE A 411 4.00 6.04 -3.02
C ILE A 411 4.13 6.77 -1.69
N ALA A 412 4.60 6.09 -0.63
CA ALA A 412 4.77 6.68 0.69
C ALA A 412 5.73 7.88 0.67
N GLN A 413 6.86 7.74 -0.04
CA GLN A 413 7.80 8.85 -0.27
C GLN A 413 7.14 10.02 -1.01
N LYS A 414 6.38 9.74 -2.08
CA LYS A 414 5.75 10.78 -2.87
C LYS A 414 4.61 11.49 -2.14
N LEU A 415 3.82 10.78 -1.32
CA LEU A 415 2.84 11.40 -0.43
C LEU A 415 3.52 12.33 0.59
N LYS A 416 4.63 11.92 1.22
CA LYS A 416 5.38 12.79 2.13
C LYS A 416 5.86 14.08 1.45
N SER A 417 6.27 14.00 0.18
CA SER A 417 6.68 15.14 -0.63
C SER A 417 5.47 16.01 -1.07
N LEU A 418 4.42 15.42 -1.66
CA LEU A 418 3.19 16.10 -2.09
C LEU A 418 2.52 16.88 -0.96
N TYR A 419 2.59 16.36 0.27
CA TYR A 419 2.06 17.05 1.45
C TYR A 419 2.79 18.37 1.74
N THR A 420 4.10 18.43 1.49
CA THR A 420 4.94 19.61 1.72
C THR A 420 5.00 20.54 0.49
N SER A 421 5.05 19.99 -0.73
CA SER A 421 5.29 20.75 -1.97
C SER A 421 4.11 21.59 -2.48
N SER A 422 2.98 21.69 -1.75
CA SER A 422 1.80 22.45 -2.21
C SER A 422 2.05 23.95 -2.43
N ALA A 423 3.00 24.54 -1.69
CA ALA A 423 3.45 25.93 -1.87
C ALA A 423 4.54 26.10 -2.95
N ASP A 424 5.03 25.02 -3.55
CA ASP A 424 6.24 24.99 -4.38
C ASP A 424 6.05 24.10 -5.63
N VAL A 425 7.13 23.77 -6.33
CA VAL A 425 7.16 22.87 -7.48
C VAL A 425 7.54 21.46 -7.04
N MET A 426 6.68 20.48 -7.35
CA MET A 426 7.08 19.08 -7.34
C MET A 426 7.88 18.78 -8.60
N LEU A 427 9.18 18.52 -8.42
CA LEU A 427 10.04 18.14 -9.53
C LEU A 427 9.75 16.70 -9.98
N GLY A 428 9.69 16.49 -11.30
CA GLY A 428 9.54 15.19 -11.92
C GLY A 428 10.76 14.30 -11.79
N THR A 429 10.61 13.03 -12.18
CA THR A 429 11.75 12.13 -12.33
C THR A 429 12.63 12.59 -13.49
N GLU A 430 13.91 12.80 -13.22
CA GLU A 430 14.93 13.05 -14.24
C GLU A 430 15.23 11.72 -14.98
N TYR A 431 15.16 11.72 -16.32
CA TYR A 431 15.44 10.55 -17.14
C TYR A 431 16.75 10.71 -17.92
N ALA A 432 17.45 9.59 -18.17
CA ALA A 432 18.76 9.57 -18.82
C ALA A 432 18.72 9.84 -20.33
N ASP A 433 17.61 9.52 -21.02
CA ASP A 433 17.36 9.97 -22.39
C ASP A 433 16.43 11.20 -22.34
N GLN A 434 17.00 12.37 -22.67
CA GLN A 434 16.28 13.64 -22.83
C GLN A 434 16.19 14.10 -24.29
N SER A 435 16.46 13.20 -25.25
CA SER A 435 16.35 13.53 -26.68
C SER A 435 14.91 13.90 -27.05
N GLU A 436 14.74 14.87 -27.96
CA GLU A 436 13.40 15.35 -28.32
C GLU A 436 12.56 14.35 -29.13
N LYS A 437 13.16 13.24 -29.58
CA LYS A 437 12.50 12.23 -30.43
C LYS A 437 12.16 10.93 -29.69
N THR A 438 12.90 10.54 -28.66
CA THR A 438 12.67 9.30 -27.89
C THR A 438 12.76 9.45 -26.38
N GLY A 439 13.30 10.57 -25.89
CA GLY A 439 13.52 10.81 -24.48
C GLY A 439 12.24 11.09 -23.70
N ARG A 440 12.22 10.68 -22.44
CA ARG A 440 11.20 11.14 -21.49
C ARG A 440 11.67 12.46 -20.91
N LYS A 441 11.09 13.57 -21.37
CA LYS A 441 11.28 14.87 -20.73
C LYS A 441 10.80 14.77 -19.27
N ARG A 442 11.54 15.38 -18.35
CA ARG A 442 11.10 15.56 -16.96
C ARG A 442 9.79 16.36 -16.97
N GLU A 443 8.89 15.98 -16.08
CA GLU A 443 7.57 16.60 -15.97
C GLU A 443 7.42 17.18 -14.56
N ASP A 444 7.38 18.49 -14.43
CA ASP A 444 7.19 19.15 -13.14
C ASP A 444 5.70 19.47 -12.90
N ILE A 445 5.31 19.55 -11.63
CA ILE A 445 3.96 19.95 -11.21
C ILE A 445 4.08 21.10 -10.23
N HIS A 446 3.67 22.29 -10.65
CA HIS A 446 3.53 23.44 -9.75
C HIS A 446 2.38 23.21 -8.77
N ASN A 447 2.54 23.64 -7.52
CA ASN A 447 1.49 23.71 -6.49
C ASN A 447 0.51 22.51 -6.44
N PRO A 448 1.00 21.26 -6.32
CA PRO A 448 0.14 20.08 -6.30
C PRO A 448 -0.70 19.99 -5.03
N ILE A 449 -2.00 19.76 -5.19
CA ILE A 449 -2.98 19.54 -4.12
C ILE A 449 -3.47 18.09 -4.20
N ALA A 450 -2.67 17.20 -3.62
CA ALA A 450 -3.06 15.81 -3.39
C ALA A 450 -3.84 15.71 -2.07
N THR A 451 -5.11 15.33 -2.17
CA THR A 451 -5.96 15.03 -1.01
C THR A 451 -6.24 13.54 -0.96
N ILE A 452 -6.04 12.90 0.20
CA ILE A 452 -6.40 11.48 0.40
C ILE A 452 -7.61 11.44 1.33
N TYR A 453 -8.66 10.73 0.91
CA TYR A 453 -9.76 10.34 1.79
C TYR A 453 -9.85 8.81 1.85
N GLY A 454 -9.47 8.25 3.00
CA GLY A 454 -9.51 6.81 3.26
C GLY A 454 -10.76 6.36 4.01
N THR A 455 -11.24 5.16 3.73
CA THR A 455 -12.16 4.43 4.61
C THR A 455 -11.57 3.07 4.97
N SER A 456 -11.62 2.64 6.24
CA SER A 456 -11.07 1.34 6.65
C SER A 456 -11.73 0.81 7.91
N THR A 457 -11.68 -0.51 8.14
CA THR A 457 -12.04 -1.08 9.45
C THR A 457 -10.95 -0.81 10.50
N PRO A 458 -11.28 -0.83 11.82
CA PRO A 458 -10.29 -0.70 12.88
C PRO A 458 -9.15 -1.73 12.75
N ALA A 459 -9.48 -2.99 12.44
CA ALA A 459 -8.49 -4.06 12.33
C ALA A 459 -7.51 -3.84 11.17
N GLN A 460 -7.99 -3.42 10.00
CA GLN A 460 -7.13 -3.10 8.85
C GLN A 460 -6.20 -1.94 9.17
N PHE A 461 -6.75 -0.83 9.68
CA PHE A 461 -5.99 0.39 9.92
C PHE A 461 -4.93 0.22 11.01
N TRP A 462 -5.32 -0.29 12.19
CA TRP A 462 -4.37 -0.42 13.30
C TRP A 462 -3.32 -1.48 13.06
N SER A 463 -3.63 -2.54 12.32
CA SER A 463 -2.63 -3.54 11.90
C SER A 463 -1.61 -2.95 10.91
N ALA A 464 -2.02 -1.97 10.08
CA ALA A 464 -1.10 -1.24 9.21
C ALA A 464 -0.20 -0.27 9.98
N VAL A 465 -0.76 0.44 10.97
CA VAL A 465 -0.02 1.34 11.87
C VAL A 465 0.99 0.56 12.73
N ALA A 466 0.59 -0.60 13.26
CA ALA A 466 1.46 -1.50 14.04
C ALA A 466 2.65 -2.06 13.24
N GLY A 467 2.46 -2.31 11.94
CA GLY A 467 3.51 -2.79 11.03
C GLY A 467 4.36 -1.69 10.39
N ALA A 468 4.19 -0.42 10.78
CA ALA A 468 4.84 0.73 10.19
C ALA A 468 5.76 1.45 11.18
N SER A 469 6.83 2.08 10.68
CA SER A 469 7.61 3.01 11.49
C SER A 469 6.82 4.31 11.70
N LEU A 470 6.39 4.56 12.93
CA LEU A 470 5.73 5.82 13.31
C LEU A 470 6.65 7.04 13.08
N ALA A 471 7.98 6.83 13.15
CA ALA A 471 9.00 7.85 12.90
C ALA A 471 9.18 8.20 11.40
N ASP A 472 8.66 7.40 10.46
CA ASP A 472 8.74 7.70 9.02
C ASP A 472 7.95 8.96 8.61
N GLY A 473 7.09 9.45 9.50
CA GLY A 473 6.42 10.75 9.41
C GLY A 473 5.27 10.82 8.41
N LEU A 474 4.96 9.78 7.63
CA LEU A 474 3.76 9.76 6.80
C LEU A 474 2.49 9.67 7.65
N LEU A 475 2.47 8.84 8.70
CA LEU A 475 1.28 8.65 9.55
C LEU A 475 0.88 9.94 10.29
N GLY A 476 1.84 10.76 10.74
CA GLY A 476 1.57 12.07 11.34
C GLY A 476 0.93 13.11 10.40
N ARG A 477 0.75 12.79 9.11
CA ARG A 477 0.01 13.62 8.13
C ARG A 477 -1.46 13.20 7.98
N PHE A 478 -1.88 12.08 8.54
CA PHE A 478 -3.26 11.59 8.47
C PHE A 478 -4.11 12.09 9.65
N LEU A 479 -5.21 12.78 9.33
CA LEU A 479 -6.29 13.07 10.26
C LEU A 479 -7.16 11.82 10.43
N VAL A 480 -7.19 11.25 11.63
CA VAL A 480 -7.95 10.04 11.94
C VAL A 480 -9.32 10.41 12.52
N PHE A 481 -10.39 9.98 11.85
CA PHE A 481 -11.77 10.16 12.26
C PHE A 481 -12.34 8.82 12.72
N ILE A 482 -12.64 8.71 14.02
CA ILE A 482 -13.29 7.53 14.62
C ILE A 482 -14.67 7.97 15.10
N PRO A 483 -15.79 7.43 14.59
CA PRO A 483 -17.11 7.76 15.08
C PRO A 483 -17.33 7.16 16.47
N GLU A 484 -18.28 7.72 17.23
CA GLU A 484 -18.65 7.20 18.55
C GLU A 484 -19.18 5.76 18.51
N GLU A 485 -19.87 5.42 17.42
CA GLU A 485 -20.51 4.13 17.20
C GLU A 485 -20.30 3.63 15.76
N ASN A 486 -19.91 2.36 15.62
CA ASN A 486 -19.76 1.71 14.32
C ASN A 486 -21.11 1.32 13.69
N TYR A 487 -22.14 1.07 14.50
CA TYR A 487 -23.41 0.49 14.09
C TYR A 487 -24.64 1.31 14.50
N PRO A 488 -24.69 2.62 14.22
CA PRO A 488 -25.84 3.46 14.56
C PRO A 488 -27.11 2.91 13.90
N ASP A 489 -28.25 3.17 14.53
CA ASP A 489 -29.55 2.62 14.12
C ASP A 489 -29.81 2.76 12.62
N LEU A 490 -30.47 1.73 12.07
CA LEU A 490 -30.89 1.75 10.68
C LEU A 490 -32.00 2.77 10.50
N GLN A 491 -31.86 3.64 9.51
CA GLN A 491 -32.93 4.51 9.05
C GLN A 491 -33.41 4.08 7.67
N ASP A 492 -34.70 4.23 7.43
CA ASP A 492 -35.28 4.04 6.10
C ASP A 492 -34.86 5.21 5.20
N THR A 493 -34.34 4.90 4.02
CA THR A 493 -33.76 5.88 3.10
C THR A 493 -34.32 5.71 1.70
N GLU A 494 -34.82 6.79 1.12
CA GLU A 494 -35.21 6.86 -0.28
C GLU A 494 -34.07 7.41 -1.15
N VAL A 495 -34.18 7.22 -2.48
CA VAL A 495 -33.23 7.79 -3.44
C VAL A 495 -33.57 9.27 -3.66
N GLU A 496 -32.92 10.13 -2.88
CA GLU A 496 -33.03 11.58 -3.00
C GLU A 496 -31.96 12.14 -3.96
N ASP A 497 -32.31 13.14 -4.77
CA ASP A 497 -31.33 13.91 -5.55
C ASP A 497 -30.37 14.72 -4.67
N ILE A 498 -29.28 15.22 -5.26
CA ILE A 498 -28.38 16.12 -4.55
C ILE A 498 -29.06 17.50 -4.48
N PRO A 499 -29.13 18.15 -3.30
CA PRO A 499 -29.58 19.53 -3.18
C PRO A 499 -28.85 20.45 -4.15
N GLN A 500 -29.61 21.22 -4.93
CA GLN A 500 -29.07 22.17 -5.91
C GLN A 500 -28.09 23.17 -5.26
N SER A 501 -28.35 23.56 -4.01
CA SER A 501 -27.47 24.40 -3.19
C SER A 501 -26.11 23.75 -2.87
N LEU A 502 -26.01 22.42 -2.71
CA LEU A 502 -24.72 21.72 -2.60
C LEU A 502 -23.93 21.76 -3.90
N ILE A 503 -24.62 21.60 -5.04
CA ILE A 503 -24.00 21.66 -6.38
C ILE A 503 -23.43 23.06 -6.62
N GLU A 504 -24.23 24.10 -6.38
CA GLU A 504 -23.84 25.50 -6.55
C GLU A 504 -22.70 25.90 -5.60
N ARG A 505 -22.75 25.49 -4.33
CA ARG A 505 -21.66 25.74 -3.37
C ARG A 505 -20.36 25.03 -3.79
N ALA A 506 -20.43 23.79 -4.28
CA ALA A 506 -19.25 23.08 -4.79
C ALA A 506 -18.62 23.82 -5.99
N GLN A 507 -19.45 24.31 -6.92
CA GLN A 507 -19.01 25.14 -8.05
C GLN A 507 -18.40 26.47 -7.58
N GLN A 508 -19.00 27.15 -6.59
CA GLN A 508 -18.45 28.38 -6.01
C GLN A 508 -17.10 28.16 -5.33
N ILE A 509 -16.88 27.03 -4.66
CA ILE A 509 -15.58 26.68 -4.07
C ILE A 509 -14.54 26.48 -5.19
N ALA A 510 -14.87 25.69 -6.21
CA ALA A 510 -14.00 25.40 -7.36
C ALA A 510 -13.68 26.64 -8.22
N HIS A 511 -14.59 27.61 -8.29
CA HIS A 511 -14.40 28.84 -9.05
C HIS A 511 -13.34 29.76 -8.41
N GLY A 512 -13.37 29.92 -7.09
CA GLY A 512 -12.46 30.79 -6.33
C GLY A 512 -13.12 32.03 -5.74
N CYS A 513 -12.33 32.85 -5.05
CA CYS A 513 -12.78 34.07 -4.37
C CYS A 513 -13.18 35.18 -5.36
N ARG A 514 -14.38 35.78 -5.21
CA ARG A 514 -14.86 36.87 -6.08
C ARG A 514 -14.00 38.13 -6.04
N LYS A 515 -13.29 38.36 -4.93
CA LYS A 515 -12.41 39.52 -4.73
C LYS A 515 -11.01 39.34 -5.34
N HIS A 516 -10.76 38.22 -6.00
CA HIS A 516 -9.47 37.87 -6.58
C HIS A 516 -9.64 37.59 -8.07
N ASP A 517 -8.92 38.33 -8.91
CA ASP A 517 -8.78 37.98 -10.32
C ASP A 517 -7.46 37.19 -10.48
N PRO A 518 -7.51 35.86 -10.64
CA PRO A 518 -6.32 35.07 -10.89
C PRO A 518 -5.84 35.16 -12.35
N GLY A 519 -6.55 35.88 -13.22
CA GLY A 519 -6.45 35.77 -14.67
C GLY A 519 -7.28 34.59 -15.18
N ASN A 520 -6.69 33.75 -16.03
CA ASN A 520 -7.41 32.58 -16.55
C ASN A 520 -7.57 31.49 -15.46
N ILE A 521 -8.82 31.26 -15.05
CA ILE A 521 -9.20 30.23 -14.05
C ILE A 521 -8.84 28.81 -14.51
N GLU A 522 -8.85 28.54 -15.83
CA GLU A 522 -8.39 27.27 -16.42
C GLU A 522 -6.86 27.15 -16.31
N ALA A 523 -6.12 28.24 -16.55
CA ALA A 523 -4.66 28.26 -16.39
C ALA A 523 -4.24 27.99 -14.93
N MET A 524 -5.06 28.39 -13.95
CA MET A 524 -4.84 27.99 -12.56
C MET A 524 -4.90 26.47 -12.33
N MET A 525 -5.46 25.68 -13.22
CA MET A 525 -5.51 24.20 -13.13
C MET A 525 -4.60 23.51 -14.15
N LEU A 526 -3.72 24.26 -14.82
CA LEU A 526 -2.60 23.68 -15.56
C LEU A 526 -1.46 23.32 -14.60
N SER A 527 -0.93 22.11 -14.71
CA SER A 527 0.12 21.59 -13.83
C SER A 527 1.50 22.19 -14.08
N ASP A 528 1.76 22.66 -15.31
CA ASP A 528 3.00 23.33 -15.74
C ASP A 528 3.05 24.83 -15.40
N THR A 529 1.96 25.39 -14.86
CA THR A 529 1.80 26.81 -14.59
C THR A 529 1.66 27.06 -13.08
N PRO A 530 2.43 27.98 -12.47
CA PRO A 530 2.26 28.40 -11.08
C PRO A 530 0.83 28.89 -10.79
N ALA A 531 0.26 28.49 -9.66
CA ALA A 531 -1.05 28.99 -9.25
C ALA A 531 -0.97 30.36 -8.59
N ASN A 532 -1.98 31.19 -8.82
CA ASN A 532 -2.16 32.51 -8.19
C ASN A 532 -3.36 32.49 -7.22
N PRO A 533 -3.24 31.88 -6.02
CA PRO A 533 -4.36 31.73 -5.08
C PRO A 533 -4.71 33.03 -4.34
N TYR A 534 -5.98 33.15 -3.96
CA TYR A 534 -6.40 34.16 -2.99
C TYR A 534 -5.81 33.87 -1.60
N THR A 535 -5.27 34.90 -0.95
CA THR A 535 -4.65 34.76 0.38
C THR A 535 -5.65 35.16 1.47
N VAL A 536 -6.20 34.15 2.13
CA VAL A 536 -7.27 34.29 3.12
C VAL A 536 -6.74 34.94 4.40
N GLN A 537 -7.42 36.01 4.83
CA GLN A 537 -7.04 36.80 5.99
C GLN A 537 -7.50 36.16 7.29
N TYR A 538 -6.76 36.44 8.37
CA TYR A 538 -7.09 36.02 9.73
C TYR A 538 -7.63 37.21 10.51
N SER A 539 -8.71 37.01 11.28
CA SER A 539 -9.11 37.97 12.31
C SER A 539 -8.06 38.04 13.43
N VAL A 540 -8.05 39.13 14.20
CA VAL A 540 -7.15 39.29 15.34
C VAL A 540 -7.35 38.17 16.37
N ASP A 541 -8.61 37.81 16.64
CA ASP A 541 -8.96 36.73 17.57
C ASP A 541 -8.49 35.35 17.06
N ALA A 542 -8.61 35.08 15.75
CA ALA A 542 -8.06 33.87 15.13
C ALA A 542 -6.55 33.76 15.33
N VAL A 543 -5.81 34.87 15.22
CA VAL A 543 -4.36 34.88 15.48
C VAL A 543 -4.04 34.54 16.94
N ARG A 544 -4.86 34.95 17.92
CA ARG A 544 -4.67 34.54 19.33
C ARG A 544 -4.87 33.03 19.51
N VAL A 545 -5.89 32.46 18.87
CA VAL A 545 -6.13 31.01 18.90
C VAL A 545 -4.99 30.24 18.23
N LEU A 546 -4.48 30.74 17.10
CA LEU A 546 -3.30 30.17 16.44
C LEU A 546 -2.08 30.16 17.38
N LYS A 547 -1.80 31.25 18.09
CA LYS A 547 -0.69 31.30 19.08
C LYS A 547 -0.87 30.35 20.26
N LYS A 548 -2.11 30.07 20.67
CA LYS A 548 -2.41 29.02 21.64
C LYS A 548 -2.10 27.62 21.06
N CYS A 549 -2.50 27.34 19.82
CA CYS A 549 -2.21 26.08 19.14
C CYS A 549 -0.71 25.84 18.97
N GLU A 550 0.05 26.86 18.54
CA GLU A 550 1.51 26.84 18.47
C GLU A 550 2.14 26.48 19.82
N SER A 551 1.69 27.14 20.90
CA SER A 551 2.19 26.89 22.26
C SER A 551 1.90 25.47 22.74
N GLN A 552 0.74 24.90 22.40
CA GLN A 552 0.39 23.52 22.75
C GLN A 552 1.23 22.50 21.99
N GLN A 553 1.47 22.71 20.69
CA GLN A 553 2.36 21.83 19.91
C GLN A 553 3.80 21.91 20.44
N GLU A 554 4.31 23.09 20.77
CA GLU A 554 5.64 23.30 21.32
C GLU A 554 5.85 22.54 22.65
N VAL A 555 4.85 22.56 23.54
CA VAL A 555 4.87 21.80 24.79
C VAL A 555 4.89 20.29 24.51
N LEU A 556 4.02 19.80 23.62
CA LEU A 556 4.00 18.37 23.24
C LEU A 556 5.32 17.90 22.64
N LEU A 557 5.94 18.70 21.76
CA LEU A 557 7.24 18.38 21.15
C LEU A 557 8.35 18.28 22.20
N LYS A 558 8.45 19.26 23.12
CA LYS A 558 9.47 19.29 24.18
C LYS A 558 9.30 18.17 25.21
N GLN A 559 8.07 17.86 25.61
CA GLN A 559 7.80 16.82 26.60
C GLN A 559 8.06 15.40 26.08
N ASN A 560 8.12 15.23 24.76
CA ASN A 560 8.20 13.91 24.11
C ASN A 560 9.43 13.80 23.20
N GLU A 561 10.45 14.64 23.38
CA GLU A 561 11.69 14.64 22.57
C GLU A 561 12.31 13.24 22.47
N GLY A 562 12.82 12.88 21.30
CA GLY A 562 13.35 11.54 21.02
C GLY A 562 12.29 10.44 20.80
N THR A 563 11.02 10.67 21.09
CA THR A 563 9.94 9.67 20.87
C THR A 563 9.21 9.87 19.54
N TYR A 564 8.51 8.83 19.09
CA TYR A 564 7.64 8.87 17.91
C TYR A 564 6.49 9.90 18.01
N ILE A 565 6.12 10.31 19.22
CA ILE A 565 5.04 11.28 19.45
C ILE A 565 5.41 12.64 18.80
N THR A 566 6.70 12.98 18.71
CA THR A 566 7.15 14.18 17.98
C THR A 566 6.77 14.15 16.50
N SER A 567 6.88 12.99 15.85
CA SER A 567 6.51 12.79 14.44
C SER A 567 5.01 12.91 14.19
N LEU A 568 4.19 12.61 15.21
CA LEU A 568 2.73 12.80 15.17
C LEU A 568 2.33 14.25 15.53
N ALA A 569 2.96 14.84 16.54
CA ALA A 569 2.64 16.17 17.05
C ALA A 569 3.09 17.29 16.11
N GLY A 570 4.19 17.11 15.37
CA GLY A 570 4.82 18.13 14.52
C GLY A 570 3.97 18.64 13.34
N ARG A 571 2.71 18.22 13.21
CA ARG A 571 1.75 18.68 12.18
C ARG A 571 0.43 19.21 12.74
N ILE A 572 0.27 19.31 14.07
CA ILE A 572 -0.95 19.82 14.71
C ILE A 572 -1.30 21.24 14.24
N VAL A 573 -0.34 22.17 14.28
CA VAL A 573 -0.55 23.58 13.88
C VAL A 573 -0.84 23.70 12.38
N GLU A 574 -0.14 22.90 11.57
CA GLU A 574 -0.30 22.91 10.11
C GLU A 574 -1.70 22.42 9.73
N ASN A 575 -2.12 21.27 10.26
CA ASN A 575 -3.46 20.72 10.09
C ASN A 575 -4.54 21.67 10.63
N ALA A 576 -4.35 22.26 11.81
CA ALA A 576 -5.28 23.21 12.38
C ALA A 576 -5.50 24.43 11.46
N CYS A 577 -4.44 24.96 10.85
CA CYS A 577 -4.54 26.06 9.88
C CYS A 577 -5.25 25.63 8.58
N LYS A 578 -4.94 24.43 8.07
CA LYS A 578 -5.57 23.86 6.87
C LYS A 578 -7.07 23.62 7.07
N LEU A 579 -7.45 23.08 8.22
CA LEU A 579 -8.84 22.90 8.64
C LEU A 579 -9.55 24.25 8.78
N ALA A 580 -8.96 25.22 9.47
CA ALA A 580 -9.53 26.57 9.60
C ALA A 580 -9.75 27.27 8.25
N LEU A 581 -8.81 27.11 7.31
CA LEU A 581 -8.95 27.57 5.92
C LEU A 581 -10.15 26.91 5.24
N ILE A 582 -10.23 25.57 5.27
CA ILE A 582 -11.33 24.78 4.69
C ILE A 582 -12.69 25.17 5.27
N GLN A 583 -12.78 25.37 6.58
CA GLN A 583 -14.00 25.80 7.26
C GLN A 583 -14.41 27.22 6.83
N SER A 584 -13.47 28.16 6.73
CA SER A 584 -13.76 29.53 6.27
C SER A 584 -14.25 29.58 4.82
N VAL A 585 -13.67 28.74 3.94
CA VAL A 585 -14.08 28.59 2.54
C VAL A 585 -15.42 27.87 2.42
N SER A 586 -15.69 26.85 3.24
CA SER A 586 -16.99 26.18 3.33
C SER A 586 -18.13 27.14 3.65
N ARG A 587 -17.90 28.05 4.61
CA ARG A 587 -18.88 29.05 5.03
C ARG A 587 -19.11 30.13 3.96
N SER A 588 -18.03 30.67 3.40
CA SER A 588 -18.07 31.79 2.44
C SER A 588 -17.00 31.62 1.36
N PRO A 589 -17.27 30.82 0.30
CA PRO A 589 -16.26 30.56 -0.73
C PRO A 589 -15.83 31.83 -1.46
N GLN A 590 -16.81 32.69 -1.74
CA GLN A 590 -16.62 33.90 -2.56
C GLN A 590 -15.97 35.07 -1.79
N ASP A 591 -15.93 35.00 -0.46
CA ASP A 591 -15.30 36.00 0.42
C ASP A 591 -14.91 35.36 1.78
N PRO A 592 -13.86 34.54 1.83
CA PRO A 592 -13.46 33.83 3.04
C PRO A 592 -12.59 34.70 3.95
N MET A 593 -12.80 34.55 5.25
CA MET A 593 -11.92 35.04 6.31
C MET A 593 -11.89 34.01 7.45
N ILE A 594 -10.70 33.69 7.93
CA ILE A 594 -10.49 32.79 9.07
C ILE A 594 -10.74 33.59 10.35
N ASN A 595 -11.83 33.28 11.04
CA ASN A 595 -12.21 33.89 12.32
C ASN A 595 -11.87 33.00 13.52
N GLU A 596 -12.22 33.46 14.73
CA GLU A 596 -11.95 32.72 15.97
C GLU A 596 -12.59 31.32 15.98
N LYS A 597 -13.84 31.20 15.52
CA LYS A 597 -14.57 29.92 15.45
C LYS A 597 -13.85 28.95 14.52
N ASP A 598 -13.40 29.40 13.35
CA ASP A 598 -12.73 28.56 12.36
C ASP A 598 -11.38 28.04 12.89
N MET A 599 -10.57 28.92 13.47
CA MET A 599 -9.26 28.56 14.01
C MET A 599 -9.38 27.67 15.25
N LYS A 600 -10.39 27.93 16.11
CA LYS A 600 -10.67 27.10 17.28
C LYS A 600 -11.14 25.71 16.88
N TRP A 601 -12.08 25.60 15.94
CA TRP A 601 -12.54 24.33 15.39
C TRP A 601 -11.39 23.54 14.75
N GLY A 602 -10.56 24.18 13.93
CA GLY A 602 -9.39 23.53 13.31
C GLY A 602 -8.37 23.03 14.33
N MET A 603 -8.09 23.80 15.37
CA MET A 603 -7.23 23.41 16.49
C MET A 603 -7.80 22.22 17.27
N GLU A 604 -9.08 22.29 17.67
CA GLU A 604 -9.75 21.24 18.46
C GLU A 604 -9.86 19.93 17.67
N LEU A 605 -10.20 19.99 16.37
CA LEU A 605 -10.27 18.81 15.51
C LEU A 605 -8.88 18.22 15.24
N SER A 606 -7.86 19.04 14.97
CA SER A 606 -6.50 18.52 14.76
C SER A 606 -5.92 17.86 16.01
N LEU A 607 -6.21 18.38 17.21
CA LEU A 607 -5.81 17.77 18.48
C LEU A 607 -6.56 16.44 18.71
N HIS A 608 -7.88 16.41 18.45
CA HIS A 608 -8.67 15.18 18.56
C HIS A 608 -8.16 14.07 17.63
N CYS A 609 -7.85 14.39 16.37
CA CYS A 609 -7.25 13.43 15.44
C CYS A 609 -5.84 12.97 15.86
N PHE A 610 -5.02 13.87 16.44
CA PHE A 610 -3.72 13.51 17.01
C PHE A 610 -3.87 12.55 18.20
N ASP A 611 -4.79 12.83 19.14
CA ASP A 611 -5.04 11.97 20.28
C ASP A 611 -5.62 10.61 19.88
N ALA A 612 -6.49 10.55 18.87
CA ALA A 612 -6.98 9.30 18.30
C ALA A 612 -5.85 8.46 17.70
N MET A 613 -4.94 9.07 16.93
CA MET A 613 -3.76 8.40 16.39
C MET A 613 -2.80 7.94 17.50
N ARG A 614 -2.53 8.79 18.50
CA ARG A 614 -1.63 8.48 19.64
C ARG A 614 -2.17 7.32 20.47
N GLN A 615 -3.43 7.38 20.89
CA GLN A 615 -4.06 6.31 21.68
C GLN A 615 -4.14 4.99 20.90
N GLY A 616 -4.43 5.04 19.60
CA GLY A 616 -4.37 3.85 18.74
C GLY A 616 -2.96 3.28 18.61
N ALA A 617 -1.95 4.14 18.41
CA ALA A 617 -0.55 3.71 18.38
C ALA A 617 -0.12 3.07 19.73
N GLU A 618 -0.40 3.72 20.86
CA GLU A 618 -0.12 3.19 22.20
C GLU A 618 -0.78 1.82 22.44
N ARG A 619 -1.97 1.60 21.88
CA ARG A 619 -2.78 0.37 22.05
C ARG A 619 -2.36 -0.76 21.11
N TYR A 620 -1.93 -0.48 19.88
CA TYR A 620 -1.73 -1.48 18.83
C TYR A 620 -0.29 -1.62 18.31
N VAL A 621 0.57 -0.61 18.48
CA VAL A 621 1.98 -0.67 18.05
C VAL A 621 2.81 -1.27 19.18
N SER A 622 3.61 -2.30 18.89
CA SER A 622 4.47 -2.97 19.86
C SER A 622 5.90 -3.07 19.37
N GLU A 623 6.85 -2.70 20.22
CA GLU A 623 8.30 -2.75 19.96
C GLU A 623 8.84 -4.19 19.92
N ASN A 624 8.17 -5.11 20.63
CA ASN A 624 8.47 -6.54 20.60
C ASN A 624 7.22 -7.39 20.81
N GLU A 625 7.32 -8.67 20.46
CA GLU A 625 6.22 -9.64 20.49
C GLU A 625 5.61 -9.83 21.89
N THR A 626 6.44 -9.86 22.94
CA THR A 626 5.97 -9.96 24.33
C THR A 626 5.12 -8.74 24.74
N GLN A 627 5.50 -7.55 24.28
CA GLN A 627 4.73 -6.32 24.49
C GLN A 627 3.44 -6.33 23.65
N GLY A 628 3.49 -6.84 22.41
CA GLY A 628 2.31 -7.03 21.56
C GLY A 628 1.28 -7.98 22.21
N LEU A 629 1.74 -9.11 22.72
CA LEU A 629 0.91 -10.08 23.43
C LEU A 629 0.27 -9.51 24.71
N ARG A 630 1.04 -8.72 25.48
CA ARG A 630 0.51 -7.96 26.64
C ARG A 630 -0.61 -7.01 26.23
N LYS A 631 -0.44 -6.26 25.12
CA LYS A 631 -1.45 -5.33 24.60
C LYS A 631 -2.69 -6.06 24.06
N GLU A 632 -2.53 -7.18 23.36
CA GLU A 632 -3.65 -8.00 22.87
C GLU A 632 -4.47 -8.60 24.02
N ILE A 633 -3.83 -9.13 25.07
CA ILE A 633 -4.53 -9.64 26.26
C ILE A 633 -5.27 -8.53 27.01
N LEU A 634 -4.62 -7.36 27.21
CA LEU A 634 -5.29 -6.18 27.80
C LEU A 634 -6.52 -5.78 27.00
N GLU A 635 -6.45 -5.85 25.67
CA GLU A 635 -7.56 -5.48 24.78
C GLU A 635 -8.70 -6.49 24.83
N VAL A 636 -8.41 -7.79 24.90
CA VAL A 636 -9.41 -8.83 25.07
C VAL A 636 -10.17 -8.66 26.38
N ILE A 637 -9.49 -8.29 27.47
CA ILE A 637 -10.09 -7.99 28.77
C ILE A 637 -10.91 -6.69 28.71
N ARG A 638 -10.36 -5.62 28.13
CA ARG A 638 -11.04 -4.31 28.01
C ARG A 638 -12.30 -4.35 27.15
N SER A 639 -12.35 -5.25 26.16
CA SER A 639 -13.52 -5.47 25.30
C SER A 639 -14.57 -6.41 25.91
N ALA A 640 -14.48 -6.74 27.20
CA ALA A 640 -15.53 -7.43 27.93
C ALA A 640 -16.28 -6.46 28.86
N ASP A 641 -17.61 -6.53 28.86
CA ASP A 641 -18.43 -5.94 29.91
C ASP A 641 -18.27 -6.78 31.21
N GLY A 642 -17.19 -6.51 31.94
CA GLY A 642 -16.90 -7.08 33.26
C GLY A 642 -15.73 -8.06 33.30
N GLU A 643 -15.79 -8.99 34.25
CA GLU A 643 -14.74 -9.97 34.55
C GLU A 643 -14.64 -11.10 33.51
N MET A 644 -13.42 -11.41 33.05
CA MET A 644 -13.13 -12.56 32.18
C MET A 644 -12.31 -13.63 32.89
N THR A 645 -12.60 -14.92 32.67
CA THR A 645 -11.67 -15.98 33.11
C THR A 645 -10.51 -16.15 32.12
N GLY A 646 -9.39 -16.71 32.57
CA GLY A 646 -8.27 -17.05 31.67
C GLY A 646 -8.67 -18.00 30.52
N ARG A 647 -9.73 -18.81 30.68
CA ARG A 647 -10.27 -19.67 29.61
C ARG A 647 -11.02 -18.85 28.56
N ASP A 648 -11.77 -17.83 28.97
CA ASP A 648 -12.50 -16.93 28.06
C ASP A 648 -11.53 -16.09 27.23
N ILE A 649 -10.41 -15.67 27.83
CA ILE A 649 -9.33 -14.94 27.15
C ILE A 649 -8.71 -15.81 26.04
N LEU A 650 -8.30 -17.06 26.33
CA LEU A 650 -7.79 -17.98 25.28
C LEU A 650 -8.79 -18.17 24.13
N ARG A 651 -10.08 -18.30 24.47
CA ARG A 651 -11.14 -18.50 23.48
C ARG A 651 -11.33 -17.27 22.60
N ARG A 652 -11.34 -16.06 23.17
CA ARG A 652 -11.43 -14.80 22.39
C ARG A 652 -10.17 -14.58 21.53
N MET A 653 -8.99 -14.97 21.99
CA MET A 653 -7.74 -14.94 21.21
C MET A 653 -7.62 -16.07 20.17
N GLY A 654 -8.67 -16.88 19.96
CA GLY A 654 -8.68 -17.96 18.97
C GLY A 654 -7.67 -19.07 19.26
N MET A 655 -7.28 -19.26 20.52
CA MET A 655 -6.26 -20.24 20.96
C MET A 655 -4.88 -20.08 20.31
N LYS A 656 -4.53 -18.88 19.83
CA LYS A 656 -3.22 -18.57 19.21
C LYS A 656 -2.03 -18.64 20.17
N ILE A 657 -2.28 -18.72 21.48
CA ILE A 657 -1.27 -18.65 22.54
C ILE A 657 -1.45 -19.83 23.50
N SER A 658 -0.35 -20.30 24.10
CA SER A 658 -0.45 -21.35 25.11
C SER A 658 -1.07 -20.84 26.41
N ALA A 659 -1.65 -21.74 27.20
CA ALA A 659 -2.13 -21.40 28.55
C ALA A 659 -1.00 -20.87 29.45
N LYS A 660 0.24 -21.32 29.24
CA LYS A 660 1.43 -20.87 29.96
C LYS A 660 1.79 -19.42 29.62
N GLU A 661 1.92 -19.09 28.33
CA GLU A 661 2.23 -17.72 27.88
C GLU A 661 1.13 -16.73 28.30
N ARG A 662 -0.14 -17.16 28.25
CA ARG A 662 -1.26 -16.39 28.82
C ARG A 662 -1.04 -16.10 30.30
N ASP A 663 -0.76 -17.12 31.11
CA ASP A 663 -0.66 -16.96 32.56
C ASP A 663 0.57 -16.13 32.97
N GLU A 664 1.69 -16.29 32.28
CA GLU A 664 2.87 -15.43 32.45
C GLU A 664 2.54 -13.96 32.17
N VAL A 665 1.81 -13.67 31.09
CA VAL A 665 1.37 -12.31 30.76
C VAL A 665 0.32 -11.77 31.73
N LEU A 666 -0.68 -12.57 32.13
CA LEU A 666 -1.71 -12.15 33.08
C LEU A 666 -1.13 -11.87 34.47
N ASN A 667 -0.18 -12.69 34.94
CA ASN A 667 0.54 -12.41 36.18
C ASN A 667 1.34 -11.10 36.06
N THR A 668 2.10 -10.92 34.98
CA THR A 668 2.87 -9.68 34.75
C THR A 668 1.96 -8.43 34.74
N LEU A 669 0.81 -8.51 34.07
CA LEU A 669 -0.15 -7.41 33.98
C LEU A 669 -0.83 -7.10 35.33
N ALA A 670 -1.07 -8.12 36.16
CA ALA A 670 -1.63 -7.96 37.49
C ALA A 670 -0.61 -7.41 38.49
N GLU A 671 0.63 -7.89 38.45
CA GLU A 671 1.77 -7.38 39.25
C GLU A 671 2.08 -5.92 38.91
N ALA A 672 2.03 -5.54 37.63
CA ALA A 672 2.20 -4.18 37.16
C ALA A 672 0.94 -3.29 37.31
N GLY A 673 -0.15 -3.81 37.91
CA GLY A 673 -1.34 -3.02 38.25
C GLY A 673 -2.26 -2.63 37.08
N TYR A 674 -2.09 -3.20 35.89
CA TYR A 674 -2.95 -2.91 34.73
C TYR A 674 -4.28 -3.68 34.74
N ILE A 675 -4.32 -4.83 35.45
CA ILE A 675 -5.53 -5.65 35.63
C ILE A 675 -5.67 -6.08 37.08
N ILE A 676 -6.91 -6.17 37.55
CA ILE A 676 -7.24 -6.76 38.86
C ILE A 676 -7.60 -8.23 38.64
N ALA A 677 -6.82 -9.12 39.26
CA ALA A 677 -7.12 -10.53 39.35
C ALA A 677 -7.97 -10.81 40.60
N GLN A 678 -9.15 -11.39 40.44
CA GLN A 678 -9.99 -11.88 41.54
C GLN A 678 -10.08 -13.41 41.51
N GLU A 679 -10.09 -14.02 42.68
CA GLU A 679 -10.16 -15.48 42.82
C GLU A 679 -11.53 -15.88 43.38
N ARG A 680 -12.44 -16.30 42.50
CA ARG A 680 -13.78 -16.76 42.91
C ARG A 680 -13.70 -18.23 43.33
N ARG A 681 -14.00 -18.49 44.61
CA ARG A 681 -14.26 -19.84 45.12
C ARG A 681 -15.75 -20.18 44.93
N PRO A 682 -16.10 -21.28 44.26
CA PRO A 682 -17.50 -21.72 44.21
C PRO A 682 -17.97 -22.16 45.62
N GLU A 683 -19.27 -22.04 45.89
CA GLU A 683 -19.88 -22.41 47.19
C GLU A 683 -19.93 -23.94 47.46
N GLY A 684 -19.20 -24.73 46.68
CA GLY A 684 -19.16 -26.20 46.77
C GLY A 684 -17.84 -26.79 46.29
N ALA A 685 -17.82 -28.10 46.02
CA ALA A 685 -16.63 -28.83 45.64
C ALA A 685 -16.16 -28.53 44.19
N GLY A 686 -15.51 -27.37 44.01
CA GLY A 686 -14.91 -26.95 42.74
C GLY A 686 -13.57 -26.22 42.96
N ARG A 687 -12.69 -26.24 41.96
CA ARG A 687 -11.41 -25.49 42.03
C ARG A 687 -11.69 -23.99 41.97
N PRO A 688 -10.92 -23.15 42.72
CA PRO A 688 -11.00 -21.70 42.58
C PRO A 688 -10.74 -21.29 41.13
N THR A 689 -11.51 -20.32 40.63
CA THR A 689 -11.35 -19.80 39.27
C THR A 689 -10.93 -18.35 39.35
N ARG A 690 -9.81 -18.01 38.69
CA ARG A 690 -9.36 -16.62 38.57
C ARG A 690 -10.06 -15.92 37.42
N SER A 691 -10.62 -14.76 37.73
CA SER A 691 -11.15 -13.78 36.79
C SER A 691 -10.29 -12.53 36.79
N TYR A 692 -10.31 -11.81 35.67
CA TYR A 692 -9.50 -10.63 35.41
C TYR A 692 -10.38 -9.53 34.84
N ARG A 693 -10.18 -8.29 35.30
CA ARG A 693 -10.75 -7.07 34.73
C ARG A 693 -9.69 -5.98 34.64
N ILE A 694 -9.89 -4.94 33.84
CA ILE A 694 -9.06 -3.73 33.89
C ILE A 694 -9.10 -3.16 35.33
N ALA A 695 -7.98 -2.63 35.80
CA ALA A 695 -7.82 -2.12 37.16
C ALA A 695 -8.76 -0.93 37.45
#